data_AF-A0A413BCZ4-F1
#
_entry.id   AF-A0A413BCZ4-F1
#
_cell.length_a   1.000
_cell.length_b   1.000
_cell.length_c   1.000
_cell.angle_alpha   90.00
_cell.angle_beta   90.00
_cell.angle_gamma   90.00
#
_symmetry.space_group_name_H-M   'P 1'
#
loop_
_entity.id
_entity.type
_entity.pdbx_description
1 polymer ?
#
loop_
_entity_poly.entity_id
_entity_poly.type
_entity_poly.pdbx_seq_one_letter_code
_entity_poly.pdbx_strand_id
1 'polypeptide(L)'
;MMAEISFIWRGYGLSLKREEKKYMNNKHWIKNLFGAIAIPLLVAILLQGLCIIKGRTMIANMTSFDNFVVYIAIVMITTIALSINLNSGRFDFSLGSMATLSSVLGAKITYSVLDGGNYSALMMFVLTLLIGMLLGLISGILYVVLHLPPIITSLGVTLIYEGILFTITEGRYVMKEVQNKSMTAFTGNWIYAAIIIVAVLLISIAIFDYTKFGYDYNALKNGQKVAVNTGIKEIPNAIGCYVICGGLMGIVGFLNAARNTTINGGQLNFGSISIMFTAFLPMFIGSYISRFTNEKIGFFLAALCMSMLNSTFAVFSNEVNASMQAIINAVLLVVFLIYLSNEQLLVKFLQEKERHNREDISMINLTKKPFFLAQEDIEWVENTKNSMTVEEKIGQLFVPIGYSGDSDYLDNVMLSHHIGGIMYRCGESKEMQQTHRYLQEHSRIPLLIGANLEDGGCGIATDGTQYGKQMQVAATADTKDAYRLGKVSCSEGAAVGCNWAFAPVVDIDRNWRNPITNVRTYGDDPDRVLECGLNYMKAAKEENVLVAIKHFPGDGCDEVDQHILTSVNSLSCEEWDATYGKIYGGLIEAGAQTVMVGHIAQPAYQKLYNPDFPDKLVPATLSPELLKGLLRKKLGFNGLIVTDSTCMVGFSCAMKREKAVPYAIEAGCDMFLFNKDLDEDYNYMLEGYKQGILSEQRLDEAITRILATKAALGLHKKAKNEIVPNEATLNILKNEEHVKWAKNSADKAVTLVKDTAGILPLSPRKTKKVLLEIMGDFPSNERVLESFRTKLSDEGFEVTVYEHENFETARFDVETFKKSYDLVIYIGNVENASNKVTNRLSWYTFWGNGNNVPWFVAERPVVFISLANPYHLVDVPMIKTYINGYSNSEYVIESVMDKLMGRSSFTGKSSVNPFCGKEYLKW
;
A
#
# COMPACT_ATOMS: atom_id res chain seq x y z
N MET A 1 -19.84 29.90 -3.66
CA MET A 1 -19.96 30.52 -2.32
C MET A 1 -20.38 29.58 -1.18
N MET A 2 -21.62 29.06 -1.04
CA MET A 2 -21.95 28.17 0.11
C MET A 2 -21.23 26.81 0.06
N ALA A 3 -20.89 26.29 -1.13
CA ALA A 3 -20.08 25.08 -1.28
C ALA A 3 -18.60 25.29 -0.91
N GLU A 4 -18.07 26.50 -1.09
CA GLU A 4 -16.67 26.87 -0.79
C GLU A 4 -16.46 27.17 0.70
N ILE A 5 -17.47 27.70 1.40
CA ILE A 5 -17.41 27.79 2.86
C ILE A 5 -17.48 26.39 3.48
N SER A 6 -18.19 25.43 2.85
CA SER A 6 -18.13 24.01 3.27
C SER A 6 -16.73 23.40 3.09
N PHE A 7 -15.92 23.92 2.16
CA PHE A 7 -14.58 23.42 1.86
C PHE A 7 -13.57 23.78 2.97
N ILE A 8 -13.67 24.98 3.54
CA ILE A 8 -12.83 25.43 4.67
C ILE A 8 -13.06 24.56 5.93
N TRP A 9 -14.25 23.98 6.09
CA TRP A 9 -14.64 23.22 7.29
C TRP A 9 -14.73 21.70 7.09
N ARG A 10 -14.66 21.18 5.85
CA ARG A 10 -14.37 19.74 5.64
C ARG A 10 -12.98 19.37 6.17
N GLY A 11 -12.04 20.33 6.22
CA GLY A 11 -10.75 20.17 6.91
C GLY A 11 -10.89 19.87 8.40
N TYR A 12 -11.97 20.32 9.04
CA TYR A 12 -12.29 20.01 10.43
C TYR A 12 -12.81 18.56 10.60
N GLY A 13 -13.53 18.03 9.61
CA GLY A 13 -13.99 16.63 9.59
C GLY A 13 -12.91 15.61 9.20
N LEU A 14 -11.81 16.04 8.57
CA LEU A 14 -10.70 15.18 8.13
C LEU A 14 -9.60 15.00 9.20
N SER A 15 -9.69 15.68 10.34
CA SER A 15 -8.80 15.48 11.50
C SER A 15 -9.21 14.30 12.41
N LEU A 16 -10.30 13.58 12.12
CA LEU A 16 -10.93 12.62 13.04
C LEU A 16 -10.65 11.13 12.77
N LYS A 17 -9.67 10.78 11.93
CA LYS A 17 -9.23 9.36 11.79
C LYS A 17 -8.43 8.83 13.00
N ARG A 18 -8.47 9.51 14.15
CA ARG A 18 -7.76 9.11 15.39
C ARG A 18 -8.66 9.01 16.62
N GLU A 19 -9.99 9.03 16.46
CA GLU A 19 -10.95 8.81 17.56
C GLU A 19 -11.39 7.35 17.71
N GLU A 20 -10.50 6.38 17.47
CA GLU A 20 -10.69 5.05 18.05
C GLU A 20 -10.24 5.07 19.52
N LYS A 21 -11.25 5.13 20.40
CA LYS A 21 -11.23 4.73 21.82
C LYS A 21 -9.89 4.93 22.54
N LYS A 22 -9.64 6.18 22.98
CA LYS A 22 -8.54 6.51 23.90
C LYS A 22 -9.00 6.72 25.35
N TYR A 23 -10.05 6.02 25.77
CA TYR A 23 -10.44 5.97 27.17
C TYR A 23 -10.00 4.63 27.76
N MET A 24 -9.12 4.73 28.76
CA MET A 24 -8.66 3.65 29.65
C MET A 24 -7.52 2.75 29.13
N ASN A 25 -6.41 3.34 28.66
CA ASN A 25 -5.12 2.63 28.69
C ASN A 25 -4.10 3.43 29.50
N ASN A 26 -3.74 2.93 30.69
CA ASN A 26 -3.01 3.62 31.75
C ASN A 26 -1.57 4.06 31.39
N LYS A 27 -1.10 3.80 30.16
CA LYS A 27 0.25 4.15 29.69
C LYS A 27 0.40 5.54 29.07
N HIS A 28 -0.68 6.28 28.81
CA HIS A 28 -0.63 7.56 28.06
C HIS A 28 -1.09 8.81 28.83
N TRP A 29 -1.50 8.66 30.10
CA TRP A 29 -2.09 9.78 30.87
C TRP A 29 -1.11 10.94 31.10
N ILE A 30 0.17 10.64 31.35
CA ILE A 30 1.22 11.66 31.55
C ILE A 30 1.40 12.50 30.28
N LYS A 31 1.51 11.85 29.12
CA LYS A 31 1.66 12.54 27.82
C LYS A 31 0.47 13.43 27.50
N ASN A 32 -0.74 12.95 27.78
CA ASN A 32 -1.96 13.73 27.59
C ASN A 32 -2.04 14.93 28.56
N LEU A 33 -1.64 14.74 29.82
CA LEU A 33 -1.59 15.82 30.81
C LEU A 33 -0.59 16.91 30.42
N PHE A 34 0.62 16.52 30.00
CA PHE A 34 1.62 17.46 29.48
C PHE A 34 1.13 18.19 28.22
N GLY A 35 0.53 17.46 27.27
CA GLY A 35 -0.01 18.05 26.05
C GLY A 35 -1.12 19.07 26.30
N ALA A 36 -1.99 18.83 27.29
CA ALA A 36 -3.07 19.75 27.64
C ALA A 36 -2.58 21.04 28.32
N ILE A 37 -1.55 20.95 29.18
CA ILE A 37 -1.06 22.09 29.99
C ILE A 37 0.03 22.90 29.27
N ALA A 38 0.72 22.31 28.28
CA ALA A 38 1.85 22.96 27.61
C ALA A 38 1.52 24.35 27.04
N ILE A 39 0.37 24.49 26.35
CA ILE A 39 -0.03 25.77 25.74
C ILE A 39 -0.32 26.83 26.83
N PRO A 40 -1.21 26.59 27.81
CA PRO A 40 -1.41 27.54 28.91
C PRO A 40 -0.13 27.93 29.64
N LEU A 41 0.76 26.98 29.89
CA LEU A 41 2.02 27.24 30.59
C LEU A 41 2.96 28.12 29.76
N LEU A 42 3.10 27.85 28.46
CA LEU A 42 3.94 28.64 27.56
C LEU A 42 3.41 30.07 27.43
N VAL A 43 2.09 30.21 27.27
CA VAL A 43 1.42 31.52 27.22
C VAL A 43 1.63 32.29 28.53
N ALA A 44 1.51 31.62 29.68
CA ALA A 44 1.75 32.22 30.98
C ALA A 44 3.20 32.73 31.11
N ILE A 45 4.19 31.90 30.75
CA ILE A 45 5.62 32.26 30.83
C ILE A 45 5.92 33.45 29.92
N LEU A 46 5.44 33.43 28.67
CA LEU A 46 5.71 34.48 27.69
C LEU A 46 5.09 35.82 28.11
N LEU A 47 3.81 35.81 28.47
CA LEU A 47 3.10 37.03 28.84
C LEU A 47 3.57 37.59 30.18
N GLN A 48 3.85 36.72 31.16
CA GLN A 48 4.42 37.16 32.44
C GLN A 48 5.84 37.70 32.25
N GLY A 49 6.65 37.11 31.36
CA GLY A 49 7.97 37.61 30.99
C GLY A 49 7.91 39.03 30.43
N LEU A 50 6.95 39.31 29.53
CA LEU A 50 6.73 40.66 28.98
C LEU A 50 6.37 41.68 30.08
N CYS A 51 5.52 41.30 31.03
CA CYS A 51 5.18 42.15 32.17
C CYS A 51 6.42 42.45 33.06
N ILE A 52 7.22 41.42 33.36
CA ILE A 52 8.43 41.54 34.21
C ILE A 52 9.48 42.45 33.57
N ILE A 53 9.69 42.37 32.24
CA ILE A 53 10.62 43.25 31.52
C ILE A 53 10.30 44.74 31.75
N LYS A 54 9.03 45.07 32.02
CA LYS A 54 8.54 46.42 32.28
C LYS A 54 8.31 46.70 33.77
N GLY A 55 8.79 45.83 34.66
CA GLY A 55 8.67 45.97 36.12
C GLY A 55 7.25 45.80 36.67
N ARG A 56 6.36 45.12 35.93
CA ARG A 56 4.95 44.90 36.32
C ARG A 56 4.62 43.42 36.43
N THR A 57 3.52 43.09 37.09
CA THR A 57 2.97 41.71 37.16
C THR A 57 1.61 41.65 36.46
N MET A 58 1.29 40.52 35.82
CA MET A 58 0.01 40.33 35.12
C MET A 58 -1.21 40.50 36.05
N ILE A 59 -1.07 40.07 37.31
CA ILE A 59 -2.04 40.26 38.37
C ILE A 59 -1.39 41.16 39.43
N ALA A 60 -1.90 42.38 39.57
CA ALA A 60 -1.31 43.40 40.44
C ALA A 60 -1.95 43.48 41.83
N ASN A 61 -3.24 43.14 41.95
CA ASN A 61 -3.99 43.18 43.20
C ASN A 61 -5.18 42.20 43.17
N MET A 62 -5.90 42.07 44.30
CA MET A 62 -7.03 41.15 44.41
C MET A 62 -8.16 41.47 43.44
N THR A 63 -8.45 42.75 43.19
CA THR A 63 -9.46 43.17 42.20
C THR A 63 -9.09 42.76 40.78
N SER A 64 -7.79 42.79 40.42
CA SER A 64 -7.31 42.26 39.15
C SER A 64 -7.47 40.74 39.07
N PHE A 65 -7.27 40.02 40.20
CA PHE A 65 -7.49 38.58 40.27
C PHE A 65 -8.96 38.19 40.15
N ASP A 66 -9.86 38.90 40.84
CA ASP A 66 -11.30 38.68 40.73
C ASP A 66 -11.77 38.87 39.27
N ASN A 67 -11.33 39.96 38.64
CA ASN A 67 -11.63 40.22 37.22
C ASN A 67 -11.05 39.15 36.29
N PHE A 68 -9.86 38.62 36.60
CA PHE A 68 -9.24 37.54 35.84
C PHE A 68 -10.09 36.26 35.87
N VAL A 69 -10.58 35.85 37.04
CA VAL A 69 -11.41 34.64 37.18
C VAL A 69 -12.80 34.83 36.55
N VAL A 70 -13.43 35.99 36.75
CA VAL A 70 -14.73 36.31 36.12
C VAL A 70 -14.62 36.31 34.59
N TYR A 71 -13.50 36.82 34.05
CA TYR A 71 -13.28 36.81 32.61
C TYR A 71 -13.05 35.40 32.04
N ILE A 72 -12.40 34.50 32.77
CA ILE A 72 -12.32 33.07 32.38
C ILE A 72 -13.73 32.48 32.25
N ALA A 73 -14.61 32.75 33.23
CA ALA A 73 -15.98 32.26 33.19
C ALA A 73 -16.73 32.76 31.95
N ILE A 74 -16.65 34.06 31.67
CA ILE A 74 -17.28 34.68 30.49
C ILE A 74 -16.79 34.01 29.20
N VAL A 75 -15.47 33.98 28.99
CA VAL A 75 -14.88 33.46 27.75
C VAL A 75 -15.16 31.97 27.58
N MET A 76 -15.03 31.17 28.64
CA MET A 76 -15.29 29.73 28.59
C MET A 76 -16.75 29.44 28.22
N ILE A 77 -17.70 30.10 28.88
CA ILE A 77 -19.13 29.86 28.65
C ILE A 77 -19.54 30.29 27.24
N THR A 78 -19.06 31.44 26.77
CA THR A 78 -19.30 31.89 25.38
C THR A 78 -18.68 30.93 24.37
N THR A 79 -17.48 30.40 24.64
CA THR A 79 -16.81 29.42 23.78
C THR A 79 -17.58 28.11 23.69
N ILE A 80 -18.07 27.59 24.83
CA ILE A 80 -18.93 26.40 24.86
C ILE A 80 -20.22 26.66 24.06
N ALA A 81 -20.92 27.76 24.32
CA ALA A 81 -22.17 28.10 23.61
C ALA A 81 -21.97 28.21 22.10
N LEU A 82 -20.90 28.86 21.65
CA LEU A 82 -20.55 28.96 20.23
C LEU A 82 -20.28 27.57 19.61
N SER A 83 -19.52 26.74 20.30
CA SER A 83 -19.10 25.42 19.79
C SER A 83 -20.28 24.47 19.55
N ILE A 84 -21.33 24.52 20.38
CA ILE A 84 -22.45 23.57 20.34
C ILE A 84 -23.11 23.58 18.95
N ASN A 85 -23.58 24.74 18.50
CA ASN A 85 -24.26 24.86 17.21
C ASN A 85 -23.27 24.77 16.04
N LEU A 86 -22.09 25.38 16.17
CA LEU A 86 -21.09 25.42 15.11
C LEU A 86 -20.58 24.03 14.72
N ASN A 87 -20.31 23.16 15.70
CA ASN A 87 -19.86 21.79 15.47
C ASN A 87 -20.88 20.94 14.69
N SER A 88 -22.16 21.28 14.76
CA SER A 88 -23.23 20.62 14.00
C SER A 88 -23.50 21.26 12.63
N GLY A 89 -22.60 22.16 12.18
CA GLY A 89 -22.73 22.89 10.91
C GLY A 89 -23.70 24.07 10.95
N ARG A 90 -24.16 24.49 12.13
CA ARG A 90 -25.16 25.56 12.30
C ARG A 90 -24.50 26.82 12.86
N PHE A 91 -24.28 27.79 11.99
CA PHE A 91 -23.68 29.06 12.38
C PHE A 91 -24.73 29.99 13.02
N ASP A 92 -24.54 30.34 14.29
CA ASP A 92 -25.50 31.12 15.08
C ASP A 92 -24.92 32.46 15.56
N PHE A 93 -25.25 33.53 14.84
CA PHE A 93 -24.87 34.89 15.19
C PHE A 93 -25.64 35.51 16.36
N SER A 94 -26.73 34.88 16.81
CA SER A 94 -27.65 35.49 17.79
C SER A 94 -27.19 35.35 19.25
N LEU A 95 -26.13 34.59 19.53
CA LEU A 95 -25.62 34.38 20.89
C LEU A 95 -25.32 35.70 21.62
N GLY A 96 -24.72 36.66 20.92
CA GLY A 96 -24.40 37.97 21.49
C GLY A 96 -25.64 38.78 21.89
N SER A 97 -26.66 38.81 21.03
CA SER A 97 -27.91 39.51 21.31
C SER A 97 -28.74 38.82 22.40
N MET A 98 -28.66 37.48 22.51
CA MET A 98 -29.27 36.73 23.62
C MET A 98 -28.66 37.14 24.97
N ALA A 99 -27.34 37.28 25.05
CA ALA A 99 -26.66 37.69 26.28
C ALA A 99 -27.04 39.11 26.72
N THR A 100 -27.05 40.06 25.78
CA THR A 100 -27.37 41.46 26.10
C THR A 100 -28.85 41.63 26.43
N LEU A 101 -29.77 41.07 25.62
CA LEU A 101 -31.21 41.18 25.85
C LEU A 101 -31.65 40.50 27.15
N SER A 102 -31.15 39.29 27.43
CA SER A 102 -31.45 38.60 28.69
C SER A 102 -30.95 39.41 29.90
N SER A 103 -29.75 39.99 29.82
CA SER A 103 -29.20 40.81 30.90
C SER A 103 -30.01 42.09 31.17
N VAL A 104 -30.48 42.79 30.13
CA VAL A 104 -31.31 44.00 30.31
C VAL A 104 -32.67 43.67 30.91
N LEU A 105 -33.36 42.63 30.38
CA LEU A 105 -34.65 42.21 30.90
C LEU A 105 -34.51 41.71 32.34
N GLY A 106 -33.50 40.88 32.61
CA GLY A 106 -33.21 40.39 33.96
C GLY A 106 -32.90 41.51 34.94
N ALA A 107 -32.11 42.51 34.55
CA ALA A 107 -31.78 43.66 35.39
C ALA A 107 -33.03 44.51 35.70
N LYS A 108 -33.83 44.86 34.70
CA LYS A 108 -35.04 45.69 34.89
C LYS A 108 -36.10 45.01 35.75
N ILE A 109 -36.35 43.71 35.53
CA ILE A 109 -37.30 42.93 36.33
C ILE A 109 -36.80 42.76 37.77
N THR A 110 -35.51 42.49 37.95
CA THR A 110 -34.93 42.38 39.30
C THR A 110 -35.05 43.70 40.05
N TYR A 111 -34.74 44.81 39.38
CA TYR A 111 -34.80 46.14 39.97
C TYR A 111 -36.24 46.56 40.29
N SER A 112 -37.24 46.20 39.48
CA SER A 112 -38.64 46.52 39.79
C SER A 112 -39.18 45.75 41.00
N VAL A 113 -38.64 44.57 41.30
CA VAL A 113 -39.07 43.74 42.44
C VAL A 113 -38.28 44.04 43.71
N LEU A 114 -36.97 44.27 43.60
CA LEU A 114 -36.06 44.38 44.76
C LEU A 114 -35.45 45.77 44.95
N ASP A 115 -35.59 46.70 44.00
CA ASP A 115 -35.01 48.06 44.01
C ASP A 115 -33.51 48.10 44.40
N GLY A 116 -32.75 47.08 43.98
CA GLY A 116 -31.32 46.94 44.30
C GLY A 116 -31.01 46.44 45.73
N GLY A 117 -32.01 45.87 46.42
CA GLY A 117 -31.89 45.28 47.75
C GLY A 117 -31.03 44.02 47.84
N ASN A 118 -31.03 43.39 49.02
CA ASN A 118 -30.32 42.12 49.21
C ASN A 118 -30.90 41.05 48.26
N TYR A 119 -30.03 40.20 47.71
CA TYR A 119 -30.35 39.13 46.73
C TYR A 119 -30.60 39.58 45.27
N SER A 120 -30.43 40.85 44.91
CA SER A 120 -30.56 41.28 43.50
C SER A 120 -29.64 40.51 42.55
N ALA A 121 -28.42 40.17 42.97
CA ALA A 121 -27.52 39.38 42.11
C ALA A 121 -28.05 37.95 41.85
N LEU A 122 -28.59 37.29 42.87
CA LEU A 122 -29.12 35.92 42.74
C LEU A 122 -30.39 35.89 41.87
N MET A 123 -31.31 36.84 42.10
CA MET A 123 -32.53 36.94 41.30
C MET A 123 -32.23 37.27 39.84
N MET A 124 -31.30 38.19 39.58
CA MET A 124 -30.87 38.53 38.23
C MET A 124 -30.22 37.32 37.54
N PHE A 125 -29.36 36.56 38.23
CA PHE A 125 -28.76 35.34 37.69
C PHE A 125 -29.81 34.33 37.23
N VAL A 126 -30.82 34.05 38.06
CA VAL A 126 -31.90 33.10 37.70
C VAL A 126 -32.74 33.62 36.53
N LEU A 127 -33.12 34.90 36.55
CA LEU A 127 -33.93 35.49 35.48
C LEU A 127 -33.19 35.53 34.15
N THR A 128 -31.92 35.95 34.14
CA THR A 128 -31.10 36.00 32.92
C THR A 128 -30.90 34.61 32.31
N LEU A 129 -30.72 33.57 33.14
CA LEU A 129 -30.66 32.18 32.69
C LEU A 129 -31.97 31.73 32.02
N LEU A 130 -33.11 31.95 32.67
CA LEU A 130 -34.43 31.54 32.15
C LEU A 130 -34.82 32.31 30.89
N ILE A 131 -34.59 33.62 30.86
CA ILE A 131 -34.83 34.46 29.68
C ILE A 131 -33.90 34.04 28.55
N GLY A 132 -32.63 33.75 28.84
CA GLY A 132 -31.69 33.20 27.87
C GLY A 132 -32.19 31.89 27.25
N MET A 133 -32.64 30.94 28.07
CA MET A 133 -33.23 29.68 27.58
C MET A 133 -34.47 29.90 26.71
N LEU A 134 -35.32 30.87 27.05
CA LEU A 134 -36.51 31.23 26.27
C LEU A 134 -36.13 31.84 24.91
N LEU A 135 -35.16 32.75 24.87
CA LEU A 135 -34.64 33.31 23.62
C LEU A 135 -33.99 32.23 22.74
N GLY A 136 -33.25 31.30 23.36
CA GLY A 136 -32.73 30.11 22.70
C GLY A 136 -33.83 29.24 22.10
N LEU A 137 -34.92 29.00 22.85
CA LEU A 137 -36.08 28.23 22.37
C LEU A 137 -36.72 28.89 21.14
N ILE A 138 -36.97 30.20 21.20
CA ILE A 138 -37.54 30.97 20.08
C ILE A 138 -36.64 30.84 18.85
N SER A 139 -35.33 31.01 19.04
CA SER A 139 -34.35 30.90 17.96
C SER A 139 -34.32 29.50 17.33
N GLY A 140 -34.35 28.45 18.15
CA GLY A 140 -34.39 27.06 17.71
C GLY A 140 -35.69 26.69 16.98
N ILE A 141 -36.84 27.21 17.43
CA ILE A 141 -38.13 27.01 16.75
C ILE A 141 -38.13 27.72 15.40
N LEU A 142 -37.70 28.98 15.34
CA LEU A 142 -37.61 29.73 14.08
C LEU A 142 -36.69 29.03 13.09
N TYR A 143 -35.57 28.47 13.57
CA TYR A 143 -34.69 27.66 12.75
C TYR A 143 -35.39 26.44 12.14
N VAL A 144 -36.08 25.65 12.95
CA VAL A 144 -36.74 24.42 12.50
C VAL A 144 -37.94 24.71 11.60
N VAL A 145 -38.80 25.66 11.99
CA VAL A 145 -40.07 25.91 11.31
C VAL A 145 -39.86 26.57 9.95
N LEU A 146 -38.93 27.52 9.86
CA LEU A 146 -38.74 28.31 8.65
C LEU A 146 -37.96 27.59 7.56
N HIS A 147 -37.29 26.47 7.86
CA HIS A 147 -36.45 25.71 6.91
C HIS A 147 -35.43 26.58 6.16
N LEU A 148 -35.02 27.70 6.77
CA LEU A 148 -34.04 28.62 6.19
C LEU A 148 -32.62 28.20 6.59
N PRO A 149 -31.60 28.52 5.77
CA PRO A 149 -30.20 28.32 6.14
C PRO A 149 -29.89 28.96 7.52
N PRO A 150 -29.20 28.25 8.44
CA PRO A 150 -29.00 28.71 9.82
C PRO A 150 -28.38 30.11 9.95
N ILE A 151 -27.51 30.46 9.00
CA ILE A 151 -26.87 31.78 8.94
C ILE A 151 -27.86 32.92 8.68
N ILE A 152 -28.86 32.69 7.82
CA ILE A 152 -29.87 33.71 7.49
C ILE A 152 -30.81 33.89 8.67
N THR A 153 -31.26 32.78 9.26
CA THR A 153 -32.14 32.80 10.43
C THR A 153 -31.47 33.49 11.61
N SER A 154 -30.20 33.17 11.90
CA SER A 154 -29.51 33.76 13.05
C SER A 154 -29.23 35.25 12.87
N LEU A 155 -28.92 35.72 11.67
CA LEU A 155 -28.80 37.16 11.39
C LEU A 155 -30.15 37.89 11.60
N GLY A 156 -31.25 37.32 11.10
CA GLY A 156 -32.59 37.87 11.31
C GLY A 156 -32.98 37.94 12.79
N VAL A 157 -32.76 36.86 13.54
CA VAL A 157 -33.00 36.81 14.99
C VAL A 157 -32.13 37.81 15.73
N THR A 158 -30.87 37.99 15.31
CA THR A 158 -29.96 38.97 15.91
C THR A 158 -30.54 40.38 15.80
N LEU A 159 -31.00 40.79 14.62
CA LEU A 159 -31.62 42.09 14.39
C LEU A 159 -32.90 42.29 15.20
N ILE A 160 -33.74 41.24 15.32
CA ILE A 160 -34.97 41.30 16.13
C ILE A 160 -34.61 41.53 17.59
N TYR A 161 -33.68 40.76 18.15
CA TYR A 161 -33.29 40.88 19.55
C TYR A 161 -32.57 42.20 19.85
N GLU A 162 -31.71 42.67 18.95
CA GLU A 162 -31.10 44.01 19.05
C GLU A 162 -32.15 45.13 18.97
N GLY A 163 -33.15 45.00 18.09
CA GLY A 163 -34.24 45.97 17.96
C GLY A 163 -35.11 46.05 19.22
N ILE A 164 -35.46 44.90 19.81
CA ILE A 164 -36.19 44.84 21.10
C ILE A 164 -35.33 45.48 22.20
N LEU A 165 -34.06 45.11 22.28
CA LEU A 165 -33.11 45.66 23.24
C LEU A 165 -32.99 47.19 23.13
N PHE A 166 -32.85 47.71 21.91
CA PHE A 166 -32.76 49.14 21.63
C PHE A 166 -34.06 49.88 22.01
N THR A 167 -35.22 49.28 21.74
CA THR A 167 -36.53 49.85 22.10
C THR A 167 -36.71 49.99 23.62
N ILE A 168 -36.19 49.02 24.39
CA ILE A 168 -36.31 49.02 25.86
C ILE A 168 -35.38 50.04 26.53
N THR A 169 -34.24 50.36 25.90
CA THR A 169 -33.15 51.13 26.53
C THR A 169 -32.89 52.47 25.85
N GLU A 170 -33.49 52.73 24.69
CA GLU A 170 -33.19 53.86 23.81
C GLU A 170 -31.69 53.95 23.43
N GLY A 171 -30.99 52.81 23.40
CA GLY A 171 -29.55 52.73 23.14
C GLY A 171 -28.67 53.26 24.29
N ARG A 172 -29.26 53.57 25.46
CA ARG A 172 -28.52 54.07 26.62
C ARG A 172 -28.01 52.93 27.50
N TYR A 173 -26.89 53.15 28.18
CA TYR A 173 -26.37 52.20 29.15
C TYR A 173 -27.32 52.02 30.33
N VAL A 174 -27.61 50.77 30.68
CA VAL A 174 -28.38 50.39 31.88
C VAL A 174 -27.39 50.30 33.04
N MET A 175 -27.36 51.33 33.88
CA MET A 175 -26.42 51.45 35.00
C MET A 175 -27.12 51.36 36.36
N LYS A 176 -28.24 52.08 36.53
CA LYS A 176 -28.95 52.18 37.81
C LYS A 176 -29.36 50.81 38.36
N GLU A 177 -29.81 49.94 37.48
CA GLU A 177 -30.34 48.62 37.82
C GLU A 177 -29.25 47.62 38.26
N VAL A 178 -27.99 47.87 37.90
CA VAL A 178 -26.85 46.95 38.15
C VAL A 178 -25.79 47.52 39.08
N GLN A 179 -25.78 48.83 39.34
CA GLN A 179 -24.89 49.49 40.31
C GLN A 179 -25.45 49.39 41.73
N ASN A 180 -25.49 48.17 42.28
CA ASN A 180 -25.93 47.91 43.66
C ASN A 180 -24.94 47.03 44.42
N LYS A 181 -25.01 47.09 45.76
CA LYS A 181 -24.07 46.38 46.65
C LYS A 181 -24.10 44.86 46.43
N SER A 182 -25.25 44.29 46.08
CA SER A 182 -25.38 42.85 45.80
C SER A 182 -24.60 42.43 44.56
N MET A 183 -24.61 43.24 43.50
CA MET A 183 -23.87 42.97 42.26
C MET A 183 -22.36 43.14 42.44
N THR A 184 -21.93 44.19 43.17
CA THR A 184 -20.51 44.40 43.47
C THR A 184 -19.95 43.35 44.43
N ALA A 185 -20.76 42.87 45.39
CA ALA A 185 -20.35 41.77 46.28
C ALA A 185 -20.16 40.44 45.53
N PHE A 186 -20.92 40.22 44.45
CA PHE A 186 -20.75 39.04 43.60
C PHE A 186 -19.42 39.08 42.83
N THR A 187 -19.04 40.23 42.27
CA THR A 187 -17.80 40.35 41.49
C THR A 187 -16.55 40.57 42.33
N GLY A 188 -16.68 41.08 43.55
CA GLY A 188 -15.56 41.20 44.50
C GLY A 188 -15.15 39.89 45.18
N ASN A 189 -15.67 38.74 44.72
CA ASN A 189 -15.28 37.43 45.23
C ASN A 189 -15.21 36.40 44.09
N TRP A 190 -13.99 36.12 43.63
CA TRP A 190 -13.69 35.13 42.60
C TRP A 190 -14.32 33.75 42.82
N ILE A 191 -14.64 33.36 44.07
CA ILE A 191 -15.23 32.07 44.40
C ILE A 191 -16.56 31.85 43.67
N TYR A 192 -17.40 32.88 43.54
CA TYR A 192 -18.68 32.74 42.83
C TYR A 192 -18.48 32.42 41.35
N ALA A 193 -17.52 33.09 40.70
CA ALA A 193 -17.17 32.80 39.31
C ALA A 193 -16.56 31.40 39.16
N ALA A 194 -15.71 30.96 40.11
CA ALA A 194 -15.14 29.62 40.12
C ALA A 194 -16.21 28.52 40.27
N ILE A 195 -17.20 28.73 41.13
CA ILE A 195 -18.34 27.82 41.28
C ILE A 195 -19.11 27.71 39.97
N ILE A 196 -19.38 28.83 39.30
CA ILE A 196 -20.06 28.83 38.00
C ILE A 196 -19.24 28.07 36.95
N ILE A 197 -17.92 28.29 36.90
CA ILE A 197 -17.03 27.57 35.98
C ILE A 197 -17.16 26.06 36.16
N VAL A 198 -17.00 25.59 37.41
CA VAL A 198 -17.07 24.15 37.73
C VAL A 198 -18.47 23.59 37.43
N ALA A 199 -19.52 24.30 37.82
CA ALA A 199 -20.89 23.87 37.58
C ALA A 199 -21.19 23.74 36.07
N VAL A 200 -20.86 24.75 35.27
CA VAL A 200 -21.07 24.71 33.82
C VAL A 200 -20.24 23.62 33.16
N LEU A 201 -18.99 23.42 33.57
CA LEU A 201 -18.15 22.34 33.04
C LEU A 201 -18.73 20.96 33.35
N LEU A 202 -19.09 20.68 34.61
CA LEU A 202 -19.65 19.39 34.99
C LEU A 202 -21.00 19.13 34.31
N ILE A 203 -21.88 20.13 34.27
CA ILE A 203 -23.20 20.01 33.63
C ILE A 203 -23.04 19.80 32.12
N SER A 204 -22.18 20.56 31.45
CA SER A 204 -21.95 20.42 30.00
C SER A 204 -21.33 19.07 29.64
N ILE A 205 -20.35 18.59 30.41
CA ILE A 205 -19.78 17.25 30.25
C ILE A 205 -20.85 16.18 30.48
N ALA A 206 -21.63 16.28 31.56
CA ALA A 206 -22.69 15.33 31.86
C ALA A 206 -23.72 15.26 30.72
N ILE A 207 -24.23 16.42 30.27
CA ILE A 207 -25.23 16.49 29.20
C ILE A 207 -24.68 15.95 27.88
N PHE A 208 -23.51 16.41 27.42
CA PHE A 208 -23.04 16.09 26.08
C PHE A 208 -22.27 14.77 25.95
N ASP A 209 -21.70 14.26 27.05
CA ASP A 209 -20.84 13.08 26.99
C ASP A 209 -21.51 11.83 27.61
N TYR A 210 -22.51 12.01 28.49
CA TYR A 210 -23.13 10.90 29.23
C TYR A 210 -24.64 10.75 29.07
N THR A 211 -25.35 11.69 28.42
CA THR A 211 -26.80 11.54 28.16
C THR A 211 -27.10 11.12 26.74
N LYS A 212 -28.31 10.58 26.53
CA LYS A 212 -28.84 10.28 25.19
C LYS A 212 -28.83 11.50 24.26
N PHE A 213 -29.18 12.68 24.78
CA PHE A 213 -29.13 13.92 24.01
C PHE A 213 -27.72 14.21 23.49
N GLY A 214 -26.69 13.97 24.29
CA GLY A 214 -25.29 14.10 23.93
C GLY A 214 -24.82 13.10 22.86
N TYR A 215 -25.23 11.84 22.98
CA TYR A 215 -24.96 10.83 21.94
C TYR A 215 -25.62 11.18 20.60
N ASP A 216 -26.88 11.60 20.62
CA ASP A 216 -27.61 12.05 19.43
C ASP A 216 -26.92 13.28 18.80
N TYR A 217 -26.47 14.22 19.64
CA TYR A 217 -25.70 15.40 19.22
C TYR A 217 -24.38 15.02 18.54
N ASN A 218 -23.58 14.14 19.14
CA ASN A 218 -22.30 13.69 18.60
C ASN A 218 -22.46 12.90 17.29
N ALA A 219 -23.52 12.10 17.18
CA ALA A 219 -23.83 11.39 15.94
C ALA A 219 -24.23 12.36 14.81
N LEU A 220 -25.04 13.38 15.11
CA LEU A 220 -25.41 14.43 14.16
C LEU A 220 -24.19 15.27 13.73
N LYS A 221 -23.27 15.56 14.67
CA LYS A 221 -21.98 16.23 14.41
C LYS A 221 -21.10 15.47 13.41
N ASN A 222 -21.03 14.14 13.50
CA ASN A 222 -20.14 13.33 12.68
C ASN A 222 -20.70 12.95 11.30
N GLY A 223 -22.02 13.03 11.12
CA GLY A 223 -22.64 12.70 9.84
C GLY A 223 -24.16 12.79 9.87
N GLN A 224 -24.70 14.01 9.81
CA GLN A 224 -26.12 14.31 9.91
C GLN A 224 -27.02 13.38 9.06
N LYS A 225 -26.72 13.20 7.77
CA LYS A 225 -27.52 12.35 6.86
C LYS A 225 -27.52 10.88 7.28
N VAL A 226 -26.39 10.37 7.75
CA VAL A 226 -26.25 8.98 8.23
C VAL A 226 -26.98 8.82 9.56
N ALA A 227 -26.82 9.77 10.48
CA ALA A 227 -27.43 9.76 11.81
C ALA A 227 -28.97 9.77 11.74
N VAL A 228 -29.54 10.62 10.89
CA VAL A 228 -30.99 10.69 10.66
C VAL A 228 -31.51 9.38 10.04
N ASN A 229 -30.79 8.81 9.06
CA ASN A 229 -31.15 7.53 8.46
C ASN A 229 -31.11 6.35 9.46
N THR A 230 -30.31 6.45 10.52
CA THR A 230 -30.26 5.48 11.63
C THR A 230 -31.33 5.71 12.71
N GLY A 231 -32.24 6.68 12.52
CA GLY A 231 -33.38 6.93 13.42
C GLY A 231 -33.16 8.03 14.47
N ILE A 232 -32.08 8.80 14.38
CA ILE A 232 -31.82 9.92 15.30
C ILE A 232 -32.70 11.12 14.94
N LYS A 233 -33.40 11.67 15.94
CA LYS A 233 -34.33 12.79 15.74
C LYS A 233 -33.58 14.12 15.73
N GLU A 234 -33.31 14.66 14.55
CA GLU A 234 -32.60 15.92 14.38
C GLU A 234 -33.32 17.12 15.02
N ILE A 235 -34.62 17.27 14.76
CA ILE A 235 -35.39 18.47 15.15
C ILE A 235 -35.37 18.71 16.68
N PRO A 236 -35.74 17.74 17.55
CA PRO A 236 -35.70 17.96 19.00
C PRO A 236 -34.28 18.18 19.52
N ASN A 237 -33.28 17.51 18.92
CA ASN A 237 -31.88 17.69 19.30
C ASN A 237 -31.40 19.12 18.96
N ALA A 238 -31.78 19.63 17.78
CA ALA A 238 -31.43 20.97 17.35
C ALA A 238 -32.04 22.05 18.26
N ILE A 239 -33.34 21.94 18.58
CA ILE A 239 -34.00 22.88 19.50
C ILE A 239 -33.33 22.84 20.87
N GLY A 240 -33.01 21.64 21.40
CA GLY A 240 -32.31 21.50 22.67
C GLY A 240 -30.93 22.19 22.67
N CYS A 241 -30.18 22.12 21.57
CA CYS A 241 -28.90 22.82 21.44
C CYS A 241 -29.07 24.34 21.59
N TYR A 242 -30.02 24.95 20.87
CA TYR A 242 -30.29 26.39 20.96
C TYR A 242 -30.75 26.83 22.35
N VAL A 243 -31.57 26.03 23.04
CA VAL A 243 -32.00 26.31 24.42
C VAL A 243 -30.83 26.32 25.39
N ILE A 244 -29.93 25.33 25.29
CA ILE A 244 -28.71 25.25 26.12
C ILE A 244 -27.81 26.46 25.83
N CYS A 245 -27.58 26.79 24.56
CA CYS A 245 -26.80 27.96 24.17
C CYS A 245 -27.37 29.26 24.74
N GLY A 246 -28.70 29.45 24.65
CA GLY A 246 -29.38 30.61 25.22
C GLY A 246 -29.22 30.72 26.73
N GLY A 247 -29.34 29.62 27.47
CA GLY A 247 -29.09 29.59 28.91
C GLY A 247 -27.65 29.95 29.28
N LEU A 248 -26.66 29.40 28.56
CA LEU A 248 -25.25 29.74 28.73
C LEU A 248 -24.99 31.24 28.45
N MET A 249 -25.59 31.80 27.40
CA MET A 249 -25.47 33.22 27.08
C MET A 249 -26.19 34.12 28.09
N GLY A 250 -27.26 33.64 28.73
CA GLY A 250 -27.89 34.30 29.88
C GLY A 250 -26.92 34.47 31.06
N ILE A 251 -26.17 33.42 31.39
CA ILE A 251 -25.12 33.47 32.42
C ILE A 251 -24.03 34.48 32.03
N VAL A 252 -23.59 34.48 30.76
CA VAL A 252 -22.61 35.44 30.24
C VAL A 252 -23.13 36.88 30.36
N GLY A 253 -24.41 37.12 30.05
CA GLY A 253 -25.07 38.41 30.20
C GLY A 253 -25.02 38.91 31.64
N PHE A 254 -25.35 38.05 32.60
CA PHE A 254 -25.23 38.37 34.02
C PHE A 254 -23.80 38.65 34.46
N LEU A 255 -22.83 37.81 34.08
CA LEU A 255 -21.42 37.99 34.44
C LEU A 255 -20.86 39.29 33.88
N ASN A 256 -21.19 39.65 32.64
CA ASN A 256 -20.80 40.91 32.03
C ASN A 256 -21.44 42.11 32.73
N ALA A 257 -22.73 42.03 33.08
CA ALA A 257 -23.43 43.07 33.82
C ALA A 257 -22.82 43.31 35.21
N ALA A 258 -22.50 42.22 35.92
CA ALA A 258 -21.89 42.25 37.23
C ALA A 258 -20.45 42.79 37.17
N ARG A 259 -19.66 42.35 36.17
CA ARG A 259 -18.26 42.77 35.98
C ARG A 259 -18.13 44.23 35.60
N ASN A 260 -18.90 44.68 34.62
CA ASN A 260 -18.76 46.03 34.07
C ASN A 260 -19.57 47.06 34.87
N THR A 261 -20.45 46.63 35.78
CA THR A 261 -21.40 47.48 36.52
C THR A 261 -22.29 48.35 35.61
N THR A 262 -22.38 47.96 34.34
CA THR A 262 -23.14 48.62 33.28
C THR A 262 -23.51 47.55 32.26
N ILE A 263 -24.70 47.68 31.66
CA ILE A 263 -25.09 46.89 30.49
C ILE A 263 -25.23 47.84 29.30
N ASN A 264 -24.65 47.48 28.16
CA ASN A 264 -24.82 48.24 26.93
C ASN A 264 -26.29 48.14 26.46
N GLY A 265 -26.93 49.28 26.19
CA GLY A 265 -28.32 49.38 25.71
C GLY A 265 -28.56 48.80 24.31
N GLY A 266 -27.52 48.27 23.67
CA GLY A 266 -27.62 47.66 22.36
C GLY A 266 -27.27 48.64 21.26
N GLN A 267 -26.47 48.15 20.32
CA GLN A 267 -26.16 48.80 19.07
C GLN A 267 -26.92 48.05 17.98
N LEU A 268 -27.67 48.77 17.16
CA LEU A 268 -28.32 48.20 15.97
C LEU A 268 -27.27 47.81 14.94
N ASN A 269 -27.67 46.98 13.96
CA ASN A 269 -26.84 46.52 12.86
C ASN A 269 -25.70 45.58 13.31
N PHE A 270 -26.03 44.55 14.06
CA PHE A 270 -25.15 43.44 14.42
C PHE A 270 -24.04 43.77 15.42
N GLY A 271 -24.17 44.86 16.18
CA GLY A 271 -23.16 45.26 17.17
C GLY A 271 -22.91 44.20 18.25
N SER A 272 -23.93 43.39 18.57
CA SER A 272 -23.85 42.31 19.57
C SER A 272 -23.00 41.12 19.11
N ILE A 273 -22.75 40.95 17.80
CA ILE A 273 -21.93 39.84 17.27
C ILE A 273 -20.49 39.92 17.78
N SER A 274 -20.00 41.12 18.13
CA SER A 274 -18.66 41.32 18.72
C SER A 274 -18.39 40.40 19.92
N ILE A 275 -19.41 40.13 20.76
CA ILE A 275 -19.31 39.22 21.92
C ILE A 275 -18.96 37.81 21.46
N MET A 276 -19.58 37.33 20.38
CA MET A 276 -19.31 36.01 19.82
C MET A 276 -17.90 35.92 19.22
N PHE A 277 -17.43 36.97 18.54
CA PHE A 277 -16.09 36.97 17.94
C PHE A 277 -14.96 36.80 18.95
N THR A 278 -15.15 37.27 20.19
CA THR A 278 -14.18 37.06 21.27
C THR A 278 -13.98 35.59 21.62
N ALA A 279 -14.93 34.71 21.28
CA ALA A 279 -14.88 33.29 21.56
C ALA A 279 -14.24 32.43 20.46
N PHE A 280 -14.00 32.96 19.25
CA PHE A 280 -13.42 32.17 18.15
C PHE A 280 -11.99 31.72 18.45
N LEU A 281 -11.11 32.66 18.80
CA LEU A 281 -9.73 32.34 19.13
C LEU A 281 -9.63 31.27 20.23
N PRO A 282 -10.30 31.41 21.39
CA PRO A 282 -10.30 30.36 22.41
C PRO A 282 -11.01 29.06 21.96
N MET A 283 -12.01 29.11 21.08
CA MET A 283 -12.60 27.89 20.50
C MET A 283 -11.56 27.11 19.69
N PHE A 284 -10.77 27.77 18.84
CA PHE A 284 -9.73 27.13 18.05
C PHE A 284 -8.60 26.59 18.92
N ILE A 285 -8.11 27.39 19.86
CA ILE A 285 -7.08 26.96 20.83
C ILE A 285 -7.59 25.76 21.63
N GLY A 286 -8.83 25.82 22.13
CA GLY A 286 -9.44 24.76 22.92
C GLY A 286 -9.69 23.49 22.12
N SER A 287 -10.07 23.62 20.84
CA SER A 287 -10.21 22.49 19.91
C SER A 287 -8.88 21.80 19.59
N TYR A 288 -7.76 22.53 19.64
CA TYR A 288 -6.43 21.91 19.56
C TYR A 288 -6.08 21.18 20.87
N ILE A 289 -6.30 21.82 22.02
CA ILE A 289 -6.03 21.25 23.35
C ILE A 289 -6.87 19.99 23.60
N SER A 290 -8.11 19.94 23.09
CA SER A 290 -9.01 18.79 23.22
C SER A 290 -8.53 17.51 22.54
N ARG A 291 -7.44 17.55 21.77
CA ARG A 291 -6.77 16.32 21.30
C ARG A 291 -6.15 15.50 22.44
N PHE A 292 -5.88 16.17 23.58
CA PHE A 292 -5.24 15.58 24.75
C PHE A 292 -6.21 15.40 25.93
N THR A 293 -7.40 15.99 25.88
CA THR A 293 -8.38 16.02 26.98
C THR A 293 -9.81 16.16 26.44
N ASN A 294 -10.81 16.30 27.31
CA ASN A 294 -12.18 16.57 26.89
C ASN A 294 -12.31 17.97 26.23
N GLU A 295 -13.18 18.10 25.21
CA GLU A 295 -13.44 19.37 24.50
C GLU A 295 -13.76 20.54 25.43
N LYS A 296 -14.57 20.30 26.47
CA LYS A 296 -15.00 21.33 27.43
C LYS A 296 -13.85 21.75 28.35
N ILE A 297 -12.98 20.81 28.72
CA ILE A 297 -11.72 21.10 29.46
C ILE A 297 -10.76 21.88 28.56
N GLY A 298 -10.69 21.56 27.27
CA GLY A 298 -9.93 22.33 26.28
C GLY A 298 -10.39 23.79 26.20
N PHE A 299 -11.70 24.05 26.15
CA PHE A 299 -12.25 25.41 26.16
C PHE A 299 -11.97 26.18 27.46
N PHE A 300 -11.99 25.50 28.61
CA PHE A 300 -11.55 26.12 29.87
C PHE A 300 -10.08 26.55 29.84
N LEU A 301 -9.18 25.68 29.37
CA LEU A 301 -7.76 25.98 29.26
C LEU A 301 -7.48 27.09 28.23
N ALA A 302 -8.25 27.15 27.14
CA ALA A 302 -8.16 28.25 26.18
C ALA A 302 -8.70 29.57 26.76
N ALA A 303 -9.78 29.54 27.54
CA ALA A 303 -10.29 30.70 28.27
C ALA A 303 -9.28 31.24 29.29
N LEU A 304 -8.52 30.35 29.94
CA LEU A 304 -7.40 30.71 30.80
C LEU A 304 -6.32 31.49 30.02
N CYS A 305 -5.91 31.00 28.84
CA CYS A 305 -4.97 31.73 27.96
C CYS A 305 -5.50 33.12 27.58
N MET A 306 -6.78 33.21 27.21
CA MET A 306 -7.39 34.49 26.86
C MET A 306 -7.47 35.45 28.05
N SER A 307 -7.69 34.95 29.27
CA SER A 307 -7.67 35.78 30.46
C SER A 307 -6.28 36.30 30.81
N MET A 308 -5.24 35.48 30.58
CA MET A 308 -3.85 35.91 30.70
C MET A 308 -3.52 37.02 29.69
N LEU A 309 -3.97 36.86 28.44
CA LEU A 309 -3.80 37.86 27.39
C LEU A 309 -4.53 39.17 27.73
N ASN A 310 -5.79 39.08 28.15
CA ASN A 310 -6.58 40.26 28.52
C ASN A 310 -6.01 40.99 29.75
N SER A 311 -5.49 40.26 30.74
CA SER A 311 -4.84 40.85 31.91
C SER A 311 -3.52 41.53 31.54
N THR A 312 -2.79 40.97 30.59
CA THR A 312 -1.60 41.61 30.02
C THR A 312 -1.96 42.91 29.33
N PHE A 313 -3.01 42.94 28.50
CA PHE A 313 -3.49 44.18 27.89
C PHE A 313 -3.92 45.24 28.92
N ALA A 314 -4.53 44.82 30.04
CA ALA A 314 -4.88 45.73 31.12
C ALA A 314 -3.63 46.37 31.77
N VAL A 315 -2.55 45.62 31.95
CA VAL A 315 -1.26 46.13 32.47
C VAL A 315 -0.62 47.12 31.50
N PHE A 316 -0.80 46.91 30.19
CA PHE A 316 -0.29 47.75 29.10
C PHE A 316 -1.32 48.74 28.56
N SER A 317 -2.36 49.09 29.32
CA SER A 317 -3.47 49.93 28.82
C SER A 317 -3.05 51.29 28.25
N ASN A 318 -1.91 51.83 28.71
CA ASN A 318 -1.36 53.11 28.22
C ASN A 318 -0.59 52.97 26.90
N GLU A 319 -0.15 51.76 26.56
CA GLU A 319 0.61 51.45 25.34
C GLU A 319 -0.26 50.71 24.29
N VAL A 320 -1.26 49.93 24.73
CA VAL A 320 -2.12 49.09 23.89
C VAL A 320 -3.59 49.51 24.07
N ASN A 321 -4.08 50.33 23.14
CA ASN A 321 -5.48 50.74 23.11
C ASN A 321 -6.41 49.61 22.60
N ALA A 322 -7.73 49.79 22.75
CA ALA A 322 -8.71 48.76 22.39
C ALA A 322 -8.63 48.32 20.90
N SER A 323 -8.31 49.24 19.99
CA SER A 323 -8.13 48.91 18.57
C SER A 323 -6.92 48.01 18.34
N MET A 324 -5.80 48.28 19.02
CA MET A 324 -4.61 47.41 18.97
C MET A 324 -4.88 46.03 19.55
N GLN A 325 -5.66 45.93 20.64
CA GLN A 325 -6.06 44.64 21.21
C GLN A 325 -6.88 43.82 20.19
N ALA A 326 -7.81 44.46 19.48
CA ALA A 326 -8.59 43.81 18.43
C ALA A 326 -7.71 43.32 17.27
N ILE A 327 -6.74 44.13 16.83
CA ILE A 327 -5.77 43.74 15.79
C ILE A 327 -4.93 42.54 16.25
N ILE A 328 -4.39 42.57 17.47
CA ILE A 328 -3.59 41.46 18.02
C ILE A 328 -4.42 40.18 18.06
N ASN A 329 -5.66 40.23 18.57
CA ASN A 329 -6.54 39.07 18.62
C ASN A 329 -6.88 38.54 17.22
N ALA A 330 -7.12 39.42 16.24
CA ALA A 330 -7.39 39.03 14.86
C ALA A 330 -6.16 38.37 14.19
N VAL A 331 -4.96 38.91 14.40
CA VAL A 331 -3.72 38.33 13.88
C VAL A 331 -3.47 36.96 14.50
N LEU A 332 -3.63 36.82 15.83
CA LEU A 332 -3.50 35.53 16.52
C LEU A 332 -4.50 34.50 15.98
N LEU A 333 -5.74 34.91 15.74
CA LEU A 333 -6.77 34.06 15.13
C LEU A 333 -6.37 33.58 13.73
N VAL A 334 -5.91 34.50 12.86
CA VAL A 334 -5.48 34.15 11.50
C VAL A 334 -4.27 33.22 11.52
N VAL A 335 -3.27 33.49 12.36
CA VAL A 335 -2.09 32.62 12.52
C VAL A 335 -2.50 31.23 12.98
N PHE A 336 -3.40 31.14 13.96
CA PHE A 336 -3.86 29.85 14.46
C PHE A 336 -4.72 29.08 13.43
N LEU A 337 -5.54 29.79 12.66
CA LEU A 337 -6.29 29.23 11.53
C LEU A 337 -5.38 28.72 10.42
N ILE A 338 -4.33 29.47 10.07
CA ILE A 338 -3.32 29.04 9.11
C ILE A 338 -2.63 27.76 9.63
N TYR A 339 -2.24 27.74 10.90
CA TYR A 339 -1.63 26.56 11.52
C TYR A 339 -2.56 25.34 11.47
N LEU A 340 -3.82 25.47 11.91
CA LEU A 340 -4.78 24.36 11.93
C LEU A 340 -5.13 23.87 10.51
N SER A 341 -5.35 24.80 9.57
CA SER A 341 -5.71 24.48 8.19
C SER A 341 -4.56 23.81 7.44
N ASN A 342 -3.31 24.18 7.77
CA ASN A 342 -2.10 23.69 7.11
C ASN A 342 -1.28 22.73 7.99
N GLU A 343 -1.85 22.16 9.05
CA GLU A 343 -1.08 21.34 9.99
C GLU A 343 -0.40 20.16 9.28
N GLN A 344 -1.07 19.53 8.33
CA GLN A 344 -0.48 18.43 7.55
C GLN A 344 0.65 18.91 6.62
N LEU A 345 0.56 20.15 6.11
CA LEU A 345 1.60 20.79 5.31
C LEU A 345 2.78 21.26 6.16
N LEU A 346 2.55 21.77 7.37
CA LEU A 346 3.57 22.18 8.33
C LEU A 346 4.28 21.00 8.97
N VAL A 347 3.55 19.92 9.28
CA VAL A 347 4.16 18.64 9.68
C VAL A 347 4.93 18.07 8.51
N LYS A 348 4.42 18.12 7.27
CA LYS A 348 5.22 17.78 6.07
C LYS A 348 6.47 18.66 5.95
N PHE A 349 6.38 19.96 6.18
CA PHE A 349 7.49 20.91 6.04
C PHE A 349 8.54 20.78 7.17
N LEU A 350 8.10 20.53 8.40
CA LEU A 350 8.97 20.26 9.55
C LEU A 350 9.56 18.85 9.46
N GLN A 351 8.81 17.87 8.96
CA GLN A 351 9.34 16.56 8.59
C GLN A 351 10.21 16.62 7.34
N GLU A 352 10.03 17.57 6.43
CA GLU A 352 10.94 17.87 5.31
C GLU A 352 12.24 18.46 5.84
N LYS A 353 12.19 19.31 6.87
CA LYS A 353 13.40 19.86 7.52
C LYS A 353 14.13 18.84 8.40
N GLU A 354 13.41 17.92 9.04
CA GLU A 354 14.00 16.73 9.69
C GLU A 354 14.38 15.63 8.69
N ARG A 355 13.76 15.56 7.50
CA ARG A 355 14.15 14.70 6.36
C ARG A 355 15.38 15.25 5.66
N HIS A 356 15.57 16.56 5.57
CA HIS A 356 16.80 17.16 5.05
C HIS A 356 18.01 16.83 5.94
N ASN A 357 17.81 16.56 7.23
CA ASN A 357 18.83 16.02 8.13
C ASN A 357 18.85 14.48 8.22
N ARG A 358 17.97 13.79 7.47
CA ARG A 358 17.95 12.32 7.24
C ARG A 358 18.05 11.98 5.74
N GLU A 359 18.53 12.91 4.92
CA GLU A 359 18.86 12.71 3.51
C GLU A 359 20.22 12.03 3.43
N ASP A 360 20.23 10.74 3.78
CA ASP A 360 21.34 9.85 3.43
C ASP A 360 20.85 8.44 3.08
N ILE A 361 19.56 8.32 2.74
CA ILE A 361 18.97 7.06 2.27
C ILE A 361 18.30 7.30 0.91
N SER A 362 18.98 6.78 -0.12
CA SER A 362 18.62 6.63 -1.53
C SER A 362 18.82 7.83 -2.48
N MET A 363 20.02 8.42 -2.50
CA MET A 363 20.51 8.97 -3.76
C MET A 363 20.73 7.80 -4.74
N ILE A 364 19.94 7.75 -5.81
CA ILE A 364 20.22 6.85 -6.96
C ILE A 364 21.64 7.15 -7.41
N ASN A 365 22.51 6.14 -7.44
CA ASN A 365 23.88 6.35 -7.88
C ASN A 365 24.06 5.83 -9.31
N LEU A 366 23.95 6.73 -10.28
CA LEU A 366 24.04 6.42 -11.70
C LEU A 366 25.46 6.01 -12.15
N THR A 367 26.49 6.40 -11.41
CA THR A 367 27.90 6.08 -11.72
C THR A 367 28.36 4.75 -11.14
N LYS A 368 27.57 4.13 -10.25
CA LYS A 368 27.90 2.88 -9.58
C LYS A 368 27.11 1.72 -10.18
N LYS A 369 27.41 0.51 -9.67
CA LYS A 369 26.66 -0.70 -10.01
C LYS A 369 25.15 -0.50 -9.79
N PRO A 370 24.30 -1.04 -10.66
CA PRO A 370 24.64 -1.78 -11.88
C PRO A 370 24.79 -0.92 -13.14
N PHE A 371 24.59 0.41 -13.06
CA PHE A 371 24.46 1.26 -14.24
C PHE A 371 25.80 1.67 -14.88
N PHE A 372 26.79 2.08 -14.07
CA PHE A 372 28.11 2.54 -14.54
C PHE A 372 28.05 3.60 -15.65
N LEU A 373 27.10 4.54 -15.57
CA LEU A 373 26.91 5.55 -16.61
C LEU A 373 28.06 6.56 -16.65
N ALA A 374 28.45 6.93 -17.86
CA ALA A 374 29.30 8.10 -18.10
C ALA A 374 28.50 9.40 -17.94
N GLN A 375 29.19 10.53 -17.84
CA GLN A 375 28.54 11.84 -17.65
C GLN A 375 27.55 12.18 -18.77
N GLU A 376 27.90 11.91 -20.03
CA GLU A 376 27.03 12.12 -21.21
C GLU A 376 25.75 11.27 -21.13
N ASP A 377 25.82 10.05 -20.58
CA ASP A 377 24.68 9.17 -20.41
C ASP A 377 23.75 9.66 -19.29
N ILE A 378 24.32 10.20 -18.21
CA ILE A 378 23.57 10.84 -17.12
C ILE A 378 22.84 12.08 -17.64
N GLU A 379 23.51 12.90 -18.45
CA GLU A 379 22.89 14.07 -19.09
C GLU A 379 21.73 13.66 -20.00
N TRP A 380 21.88 12.57 -20.76
CA TRP A 380 20.77 12.02 -21.56
C TRP A 380 19.59 11.60 -20.67
N VAL A 381 19.84 10.92 -19.55
CA VAL A 381 18.79 10.51 -18.60
C VAL A 381 18.04 11.73 -18.06
N GLU A 382 18.76 12.74 -17.56
CA GLU A 382 18.16 13.94 -16.97
C GLU A 382 17.41 14.78 -18.00
N ASN A 383 18.01 15.02 -19.17
CA ASN A 383 17.37 15.79 -20.25
C ASN A 383 16.12 15.08 -20.77
N THR A 384 16.19 13.76 -20.96
CA THR A 384 15.02 12.97 -21.41
C THR A 384 13.91 13.03 -20.38
N LYS A 385 14.20 12.76 -19.10
CA LYS A 385 13.23 12.82 -18.00
C LYS A 385 12.55 14.19 -17.90
N ASN A 386 13.33 15.27 -18.00
CA ASN A 386 12.82 16.65 -17.89
C ASN A 386 11.98 17.07 -19.09
N SER A 387 12.20 16.44 -20.26
CA SER A 387 11.40 16.67 -21.46
C SER A 387 10.07 15.91 -21.48
N MET A 388 9.87 14.92 -20.59
CA MET A 388 8.70 14.05 -20.61
C MET A 388 7.48 14.72 -19.99
N THR A 389 6.31 14.53 -20.62
CA THR A 389 5.03 14.84 -19.97
C THR A 389 4.73 13.84 -18.84
N VAL A 390 3.72 14.13 -18.01
CA VAL A 390 3.29 13.20 -16.96
C VAL A 390 2.80 11.90 -17.60
N GLU A 391 2.04 11.98 -18.68
CA GLU A 391 1.54 10.82 -19.43
C GLU A 391 2.68 9.94 -19.94
N GLU A 392 3.72 10.54 -20.53
CA GLU A 392 4.89 9.79 -20.97
C GLU A 392 5.64 9.16 -19.78
N LYS A 393 5.75 9.87 -18.64
CA LYS A 393 6.33 9.30 -17.42
C LYS A 393 5.51 8.11 -16.93
N ILE A 394 4.19 8.22 -16.89
CA ILE A 394 3.30 7.13 -16.49
C ILE A 394 3.43 5.94 -17.44
N GLY A 395 3.43 6.19 -18.75
CA GLY A 395 3.63 5.16 -19.78
C GLY A 395 4.91 4.36 -19.61
N GLN A 396 6.02 5.04 -19.29
CA GLN A 396 7.31 4.38 -19.07
C GLN A 396 7.32 3.40 -17.90
N LEU A 397 6.35 3.45 -16.98
CA LEU A 397 6.23 2.47 -15.90
C LEU A 397 5.72 1.11 -16.39
N PHE A 398 5.06 1.04 -17.57
CA PHE A 398 4.37 -0.16 -18.03
C PHE A 398 5.25 -1.08 -18.89
N VAL A 399 5.08 -2.38 -18.65
CA VAL A 399 5.61 -3.49 -19.47
C VAL A 399 4.44 -4.42 -19.82
N PRO A 400 3.57 -4.06 -20.79
CA PRO A 400 2.45 -4.91 -21.17
C PRO A 400 2.91 -6.18 -21.88
N ILE A 401 1.94 -7.09 -22.06
CA ILE A 401 2.07 -8.24 -22.95
C ILE A 401 1.52 -7.91 -24.33
N GLY A 402 2.29 -8.21 -25.38
CA GLY A 402 1.88 -8.06 -26.76
C GLY A 402 1.11 -9.27 -27.28
N TYR A 403 0.08 -9.02 -28.11
CA TYR A 403 -0.78 -10.06 -28.69
C TYR A 403 -0.75 -10.13 -30.22
N SER A 404 -0.27 -9.08 -30.89
CA SER A 404 -0.20 -9.00 -32.35
C SER A 404 1.03 -8.20 -32.78
N GLY A 405 1.56 -8.51 -33.97
CA GLY A 405 2.59 -7.73 -34.67
C GLY A 405 2.04 -6.77 -35.72
N ASP A 406 0.70 -6.68 -35.85
CA ASP A 406 0.04 -5.78 -36.78
C ASP A 406 0.25 -4.30 -36.41
N SER A 407 0.60 -3.45 -37.38
CA SER A 407 0.93 -2.05 -37.14
C SER A 407 -0.19 -1.26 -36.48
N ASP A 408 -1.45 -1.51 -36.83
CA ASP A 408 -2.57 -0.77 -36.23
C ASP A 408 -2.69 -1.09 -34.73
N TYR A 409 -2.45 -2.34 -34.35
CA TYR A 409 -2.38 -2.74 -32.94
C TYR A 409 -1.16 -2.11 -32.24
N LEU A 410 0.02 -2.16 -32.85
CA LEU A 410 1.24 -1.61 -32.26
C LEU A 410 1.13 -0.11 -32.05
N ASP A 411 0.62 0.65 -33.03
CA ASP A 411 0.47 2.10 -32.94
C ASP A 411 -0.62 2.51 -31.95
N ASN A 412 -1.82 1.94 -32.09
CA ASN A 412 -3.00 2.44 -31.37
C ASN A 412 -3.16 1.85 -29.96
N VAL A 413 -2.60 0.67 -29.68
CA VAL A 413 -2.71 0.02 -28.36
C VAL A 413 -1.41 0.14 -27.56
N MET A 414 -0.25 -0.09 -28.19
CA MET A 414 1.03 -0.13 -27.46
C MET A 414 1.72 1.22 -27.41
N LEU A 415 2.01 1.82 -28.58
CA LEU A 415 2.82 3.03 -28.68
C LEU A 415 2.07 4.29 -28.23
N SER A 416 0.74 4.32 -28.39
CA SER A 416 -0.15 5.37 -27.88
C SER A 416 -0.05 5.57 -26.36
N HIS A 417 0.32 4.53 -25.61
CA HIS A 417 0.50 4.56 -24.15
C HIS A 417 1.93 4.91 -23.71
N HIS A 418 2.85 5.19 -24.63
CA HIS A 418 4.24 5.53 -24.32
C HIS A 418 4.96 4.51 -23.42
N ILE A 419 4.69 3.22 -23.65
CA ILE A 419 5.16 2.12 -22.80
C ILE A 419 6.68 2.11 -22.60
N GLY A 420 7.14 1.65 -21.44
CA GLY A 420 8.56 1.60 -21.09
C GLY A 420 9.28 0.37 -21.59
N GLY A 421 8.55 -0.75 -21.66
CA GLY A 421 9.00 -2.02 -22.20
C GLY A 421 7.83 -2.86 -22.67
N ILE A 422 8.09 -4.06 -23.16
CA ILE A 422 7.06 -5.01 -23.61
C ILE A 422 7.59 -6.44 -23.51
N MET A 423 6.70 -7.41 -23.37
CA MET A 423 7.02 -8.83 -23.54
C MET A 423 6.04 -9.47 -24.51
N TYR A 424 6.51 -10.38 -25.35
CA TYR A 424 5.65 -11.28 -26.12
C TYR A 424 5.85 -12.72 -25.63
N ARG A 425 4.84 -13.56 -25.81
CA ARG A 425 5.04 -15.01 -25.76
C ARG A 425 5.91 -15.44 -26.94
N CYS A 426 6.56 -16.60 -26.81
CA CYS A 426 7.39 -17.12 -27.89
C CYS A 426 6.57 -17.29 -29.18
N GLY A 427 7.14 -16.86 -30.29
CA GLY A 427 6.58 -17.00 -31.64
C GLY A 427 7.69 -17.32 -32.63
N GLU A 428 7.41 -17.34 -33.93
CA GLU A 428 8.46 -17.57 -34.93
C GLU A 428 9.49 -16.43 -34.93
N SER A 429 10.78 -16.76 -34.93
CA SER A 429 11.87 -15.78 -34.74
C SER A 429 11.80 -14.57 -35.66
N LYS A 430 11.47 -14.79 -36.94
CA LYS A 430 11.39 -13.73 -37.96
C LYS A 430 10.25 -12.76 -37.70
N GLU A 431 9.06 -13.27 -37.37
CA GLU A 431 7.89 -12.45 -37.04
C GLU A 431 8.14 -11.62 -35.78
N MET A 432 8.72 -12.27 -34.75
CA MET A 432 9.08 -11.61 -33.51
C MET A 432 10.12 -10.51 -33.72
N GLN A 433 11.15 -10.76 -34.52
CA GLN A 433 12.18 -9.76 -34.83
C GLN A 433 11.58 -8.57 -35.60
N GLN A 434 10.67 -8.81 -36.54
CA GLN A 434 9.98 -7.75 -37.28
C GLN A 434 9.11 -6.88 -36.37
N THR A 435 8.33 -7.50 -35.49
CA THR A 435 7.52 -6.83 -34.47
C THR A 435 8.39 -5.95 -33.56
N HIS A 436 9.47 -6.51 -33.02
CA HIS A 436 10.39 -5.77 -32.15
C HIS A 436 11.07 -4.60 -32.87
N ARG A 437 11.46 -4.79 -34.14
CA ARG A 437 12.05 -3.73 -34.96
C ARG A 437 11.07 -2.57 -35.15
N TYR A 438 9.84 -2.89 -35.54
CA TYR A 438 8.78 -1.89 -35.70
C TYR A 438 8.59 -1.06 -34.43
N LEU A 439 8.47 -1.73 -33.28
CA LEU A 439 8.31 -1.08 -31.98
C LEU A 439 9.49 -0.16 -31.63
N GLN A 440 10.74 -0.56 -31.87
CA GLN A 440 11.90 0.28 -31.59
C GLN A 440 11.99 1.50 -32.53
N GLU A 441 11.64 1.34 -33.82
CA GLU A 441 11.66 2.43 -34.80
C GLU A 441 10.61 3.51 -34.51
N HIS A 442 9.44 3.11 -34.02
CA HIS A 442 8.30 4.01 -33.78
C HIS A 442 8.20 4.50 -32.32
N SER A 443 8.99 3.95 -31.40
CA SER A 443 9.04 4.46 -30.01
C SER A 443 9.90 5.72 -29.89
N ARG A 444 9.42 6.75 -29.18
CA ARG A 444 10.22 7.96 -28.89
C ARG A 444 11.45 7.64 -28.03
N ILE A 445 11.24 6.85 -26.98
CA ILE A 445 12.28 6.36 -26.06
C ILE A 445 12.43 4.86 -26.33
N PRO A 446 13.66 4.33 -26.55
CA PRO A 446 13.87 2.90 -26.80
C PRO A 446 13.22 2.00 -25.75
N LEU A 447 12.65 0.87 -26.19
CA LEU A 447 11.92 -0.05 -25.30
C LEU A 447 12.86 -1.09 -24.67
N LEU A 448 12.54 -1.50 -23.45
CA LEU A 448 13.02 -2.75 -22.87
C LEU A 448 12.16 -3.91 -23.40
N ILE A 449 12.75 -4.82 -24.15
CA ILE A 449 12.07 -5.97 -24.76
C ILE A 449 12.39 -7.21 -23.93
N GLY A 450 11.40 -7.63 -23.16
CA GLY A 450 11.43 -8.75 -22.23
C GLY A 450 11.17 -10.10 -22.89
N ALA A 451 11.82 -11.15 -22.39
CA ALA A 451 11.47 -12.54 -22.70
C ALA A 451 11.82 -13.50 -21.56
N ASN A 452 11.08 -14.60 -21.45
CA ASN A 452 11.33 -15.66 -20.45
C ASN A 452 12.41 -16.63 -20.94
N LEU A 453 13.66 -16.18 -20.97
CA LEU A 453 14.82 -16.93 -21.47
C LEU A 453 15.39 -17.92 -20.43
N GLU A 454 14.52 -18.73 -19.81
CA GLU A 454 14.85 -19.62 -18.70
C GLU A 454 15.51 -20.95 -19.14
N ASP A 455 15.24 -21.43 -20.35
CA ASP A 455 15.62 -22.77 -20.82
C ASP A 455 16.21 -22.81 -22.24
N GLY A 456 16.57 -21.65 -22.79
CA GLY A 456 17.21 -21.49 -24.10
C GLY A 456 16.57 -20.35 -24.91
N GLY A 457 16.95 -20.26 -26.20
CA GLY A 457 16.36 -19.30 -27.13
C GLY A 457 14.88 -19.60 -27.43
N CYS A 458 14.42 -20.82 -27.12
CA CYS A 458 12.99 -21.18 -27.19
C CYS A 458 12.07 -20.30 -26.32
N GLY A 459 12.63 -19.59 -25.33
CA GLY A 459 11.89 -18.64 -24.50
C GLY A 459 11.34 -17.41 -25.24
N ILE A 460 11.85 -17.13 -26.45
CA ILE A 460 11.36 -16.05 -27.31
C ILE A 460 10.99 -16.52 -28.72
N ALA A 461 11.66 -17.56 -29.22
CA ALA A 461 11.53 -18.03 -30.59
C ALA A 461 11.17 -19.52 -30.60
N THR A 462 10.03 -19.92 -31.15
CA THR A 462 9.61 -21.33 -31.24
C THR A 462 10.61 -22.22 -32.00
N ASP A 463 11.34 -21.62 -32.94
CA ASP A 463 12.42 -22.21 -33.71
C ASP A 463 13.81 -22.11 -33.04
N GLY A 464 13.93 -21.49 -31.86
CA GLY A 464 15.15 -21.39 -31.07
C GLY A 464 15.58 -22.69 -30.37
N THR A 465 16.80 -22.71 -29.84
CA THR A 465 17.36 -23.87 -29.14
C THR A 465 16.69 -24.06 -27.78
N GLN A 466 16.09 -25.23 -27.55
CA GLN A 466 15.63 -25.66 -26.23
C GLN A 466 16.79 -26.36 -25.50
N TYR A 467 17.57 -25.58 -24.74
CA TYR A 467 18.79 -26.04 -24.09
C TYR A 467 18.49 -27.05 -22.96
N GLY A 468 17.58 -26.68 -22.06
CA GLY A 468 17.22 -27.48 -20.90
C GLY A 468 16.76 -26.61 -19.73
N LYS A 469 15.93 -27.19 -18.86
CA LYS A 469 15.49 -26.52 -17.63
C LYS A 469 16.67 -26.32 -16.67
N GLN A 470 16.59 -25.34 -15.78
CA GLN A 470 17.70 -25.02 -14.86
C GLN A 470 18.07 -26.21 -13.95
N MET A 471 17.11 -27.08 -13.61
CA MET A 471 17.41 -28.28 -12.83
C MET A 471 18.17 -29.34 -13.64
N GLN A 472 17.93 -29.44 -14.95
CA GLN A 472 18.73 -30.26 -15.87
C GLN A 472 20.19 -29.78 -15.84
N VAL A 473 20.39 -28.46 -15.98
CA VAL A 473 21.71 -27.82 -15.95
C VAL A 473 22.41 -28.08 -14.63
N ALA A 474 21.70 -27.96 -13.50
CA ALA A 474 22.24 -28.28 -12.19
C ALA A 474 22.59 -29.78 -12.04
N ALA A 475 21.83 -30.67 -12.67
CA ALA A 475 22.06 -32.12 -12.61
C ALA A 475 23.33 -32.57 -13.35
N THR A 476 23.89 -31.73 -14.23
CA THR A 476 25.22 -31.97 -14.82
C THR A 476 26.36 -31.92 -13.81
N ALA A 477 26.12 -31.34 -12.62
CA ALA A 477 27.11 -31.03 -11.59
C ALA A 477 28.29 -30.14 -12.07
N ASP A 478 28.11 -29.43 -13.19
CA ASP A 478 29.02 -28.40 -13.70
C ASP A 478 28.26 -27.05 -13.76
N THR A 479 28.51 -26.17 -12.80
CA THR A 479 27.89 -24.83 -12.73
C THR A 479 28.18 -23.97 -13.96
N LYS A 480 29.26 -24.27 -14.72
CA LYS A 480 29.55 -23.59 -15.99
C LYS A 480 28.55 -23.94 -17.09
N ASP A 481 27.75 -25.00 -16.91
CA ASP A 481 26.66 -25.31 -17.84
C ASP A 481 25.57 -24.23 -17.78
N ALA A 482 25.41 -23.54 -16.65
CA ALA A 482 24.54 -22.36 -16.54
C ALA A 482 25.06 -21.16 -17.34
N TYR A 483 26.38 -21.02 -17.55
CA TYR A 483 26.94 -20.03 -18.47
C TYR A 483 26.57 -20.37 -19.91
N ARG A 484 26.62 -21.65 -20.29
CA ARG A 484 26.23 -22.09 -21.65
C ARG A 484 24.73 -21.90 -21.89
N LEU A 485 23.89 -22.23 -20.91
CA LEU A 485 22.45 -21.89 -20.94
C LEU A 485 22.26 -20.39 -21.17
N GLY A 486 22.88 -19.55 -20.34
CA GLY A 486 22.80 -18.09 -20.48
C GLY A 486 23.29 -17.59 -21.83
N LYS A 487 24.36 -18.19 -22.37
CA LYS A 487 24.92 -17.84 -23.67
C LYS A 487 23.91 -18.12 -24.78
N VAL A 488 23.40 -19.34 -24.86
CA VAL A 488 22.39 -19.75 -25.86
C VAL A 488 21.14 -18.90 -25.73
N SER A 489 20.60 -18.78 -24.51
CA SER A 489 19.41 -17.97 -24.20
C SER A 489 19.56 -16.52 -24.66
N CYS A 490 20.61 -15.83 -24.23
CA CYS A 490 20.77 -14.40 -24.48
C CYS A 490 21.25 -14.09 -25.88
N SER A 491 22.10 -14.93 -26.51
CA SER A 491 22.57 -14.66 -27.87
C SER A 491 21.47 -14.86 -28.91
N GLU A 492 20.67 -15.93 -28.77
CA GLU A 492 19.50 -16.14 -29.63
C GLU A 492 18.41 -15.10 -29.34
N GLY A 493 18.19 -14.78 -28.06
CA GLY A 493 17.27 -13.72 -27.66
C GLY A 493 17.62 -12.36 -28.26
N ALA A 494 18.89 -11.96 -28.18
CA ALA A 494 19.40 -10.70 -28.72
C ALA A 494 19.23 -10.63 -30.25
N ALA A 495 19.44 -11.74 -30.97
CA ALA A 495 19.20 -11.80 -32.41
C ALA A 495 17.73 -11.51 -32.78
N VAL A 496 16.77 -11.91 -31.93
CA VAL A 496 15.34 -11.62 -32.10
C VAL A 496 14.96 -10.21 -31.60
N GLY A 497 15.90 -9.48 -30.99
CA GLY A 497 15.71 -8.10 -30.50
C GLY A 497 15.44 -7.99 -29.00
N CYS A 498 15.52 -9.08 -28.23
CA CYS A 498 15.41 -9.04 -26.78
C CYS A 498 16.64 -8.36 -26.16
N ASN A 499 16.41 -7.50 -25.18
CA ASN A 499 17.46 -6.83 -24.41
C ASN A 499 17.24 -6.99 -22.89
N TRP A 500 16.22 -7.76 -22.48
CA TRP A 500 15.90 -8.00 -21.08
C TRP A 500 15.41 -9.45 -20.86
N ALA A 501 16.29 -10.30 -20.36
CA ALA A 501 15.95 -11.65 -19.97
C ALA A 501 15.27 -11.66 -18.60
N PHE A 502 14.04 -12.19 -18.51
CA PHE A 502 13.40 -12.52 -17.24
C PHE A 502 13.94 -13.85 -16.68
N ALA A 503 15.26 -13.87 -16.48
CA ALA A 503 16.07 -14.98 -16.02
C ALA A 503 17.38 -14.41 -15.44
N PRO A 504 18.14 -15.18 -14.62
CA PRO A 504 17.85 -16.55 -14.17
C PRO A 504 16.79 -16.60 -13.06
N VAL A 505 16.19 -17.78 -12.89
CA VAL A 505 15.39 -18.10 -11.70
C VAL A 505 16.36 -18.52 -10.60
N VAL A 506 16.29 -17.87 -9.46
CA VAL A 506 17.24 -18.06 -8.34
C VAL A 506 16.51 -18.42 -7.04
N ASP A 507 15.28 -18.90 -7.18
CA ASP A 507 14.54 -19.57 -6.13
C ASP A 507 15.21 -20.91 -5.75
N ILE A 508 14.87 -21.42 -4.57
CA ILE A 508 15.42 -22.67 -4.03
C ILE A 508 14.29 -23.68 -3.91
N ASP A 509 14.43 -24.87 -4.50
CA ASP A 509 13.42 -25.94 -4.44
C ASP A 509 13.44 -26.67 -3.09
N ARG A 510 13.13 -25.95 -2.00
CA ARG A 510 13.12 -26.48 -0.63
C ARG A 510 11.93 -27.40 -0.38
N ASN A 511 10.77 -27.04 -0.93
CA ASN A 511 9.53 -27.79 -0.79
C ASN A 511 9.20 -28.51 -2.09
N TRP A 512 9.49 -29.81 -2.13
CA TRP A 512 9.24 -30.67 -3.29
C TRP A 512 7.77 -30.71 -3.75
N ARG A 513 6.81 -30.24 -2.93
CA ARG A 513 5.39 -30.10 -3.30
C ARG A 513 5.08 -28.82 -4.08
N ASN A 514 5.98 -27.85 -4.10
CA ASN A 514 5.78 -26.59 -4.78
C ASN A 514 5.59 -26.82 -6.30
N PRO A 515 4.44 -26.41 -6.87
CA PRO A 515 4.13 -26.71 -8.28
C PRO A 515 4.73 -25.69 -9.27
N ILE A 516 5.29 -24.57 -8.80
CA ILE A 516 5.71 -23.48 -9.68
C ILE A 516 7.23 -23.26 -9.76
N THR A 517 8.00 -23.74 -8.79
CA THR A 517 9.48 -23.73 -8.79
C THR A 517 10.04 -24.98 -9.47
N ASN A 518 10.20 -26.10 -8.75
CA ASN A 518 10.58 -27.41 -9.29
C ASN A 518 11.73 -27.31 -10.32
N VAL A 519 11.60 -27.91 -11.52
CA VAL A 519 12.67 -27.93 -12.55
C VAL A 519 13.11 -26.54 -13.05
N ARG A 520 12.38 -25.47 -12.75
CA ARG A 520 12.78 -24.09 -13.07
C ARG A 520 13.93 -23.58 -12.19
N THR A 521 14.27 -24.27 -11.10
CA THR A 521 15.36 -23.90 -10.18
C THR A 521 16.65 -24.66 -10.49
N TYR A 522 17.77 -24.23 -9.91
CA TYR A 522 19.02 -25.01 -9.90
C TYR A 522 19.10 -26.04 -8.75
N GLY A 523 17.98 -26.33 -8.08
CA GLY A 523 17.88 -27.31 -6.98
C GLY A 523 17.71 -26.68 -5.59
N ASP A 524 18.09 -27.42 -4.56
CA ASP A 524 17.83 -27.09 -3.15
C ASP A 524 19.04 -26.50 -2.39
N ASP A 525 20.19 -26.39 -3.06
CA ASP A 525 21.47 -25.93 -2.50
C ASP A 525 21.75 -24.45 -2.83
N PRO A 526 21.73 -23.53 -1.83
CA PRO A 526 21.91 -22.10 -2.07
C PRO A 526 23.26 -21.73 -2.74
N ASP A 527 24.33 -22.47 -2.46
CA ASP A 527 25.65 -22.21 -3.05
C ASP A 527 25.65 -22.49 -4.55
N ARG A 528 25.05 -23.62 -4.93
CA ARG A 528 24.88 -23.99 -6.35
C ARG A 528 24.00 -22.99 -7.09
N VAL A 529 22.87 -22.58 -6.47
CA VAL A 529 21.95 -21.60 -7.08
C VAL A 529 22.67 -20.27 -7.32
N LEU A 530 23.44 -19.78 -6.34
CA LEU A 530 24.24 -18.57 -6.51
C LEU A 530 25.28 -18.72 -7.64
N GLU A 531 26.05 -19.81 -7.65
CA GLU A 531 27.10 -20.02 -8.65
C GLU A 531 26.53 -20.16 -10.08
N CYS A 532 25.42 -20.88 -10.25
CA CYS A 532 24.71 -20.96 -11.52
C CYS A 532 24.17 -19.59 -11.95
N GLY A 533 23.57 -18.83 -11.03
CA GLY A 533 23.09 -17.47 -11.29
C GLY A 533 24.20 -16.53 -11.77
N LEU A 534 25.37 -16.57 -11.13
CA LEU A 534 26.56 -15.80 -11.53
C LEU A 534 27.05 -16.17 -12.94
N ASN A 535 27.07 -17.46 -13.26
CA ASN A 535 27.46 -17.96 -14.58
C ASN A 535 26.48 -17.53 -15.68
N TYR A 536 25.17 -17.62 -15.44
CA TYR A 536 24.15 -17.13 -16.38
C TYR A 536 24.30 -15.62 -16.59
N MET A 537 24.41 -14.84 -15.51
CA MET A 537 24.59 -13.39 -15.57
C MET A 537 25.83 -12.97 -16.35
N LYS A 538 26.93 -13.71 -16.21
CA LYS A 538 28.14 -13.46 -16.98
C LYS A 538 27.89 -13.59 -18.48
N ALA A 539 27.19 -14.66 -18.90
CA ALA A 539 26.86 -14.85 -20.31
C ALA A 539 25.91 -13.77 -20.83
N ALA A 540 24.85 -13.45 -20.07
CA ALA A 540 23.90 -12.39 -20.44
C ALA A 540 24.60 -11.03 -20.64
N LYS A 541 25.56 -10.70 -19.77
CA LYS A 541 26.37 -9.48 -19.89
C LYS A 541 27.21 -9.45 -21.16
N GLU A 542 27.81 -10.59 -21.56
CA GLU A 542 28.59 -10.68 -22.81
C GLU A 542 27.72 -10.45 -24.06
N GLU A 543 26.43 -10.82 -23.99
CA GLU A 543 25.44 -10.60 -25.06
C GLU A 543 24.73 -9.24 -24.97
N ASN A 544 25.12 -8.37 -24.03
CA ASN A 544 24.47 -7.09 -23.75
C ASN A 544 22.95 -7.22 -23.50
N VAL A 545 22.55 -8.26 -22.77
CA VAL A 545 21.16 -8.51 -22.33
C VAL A 545 21.06 -8.35 -20.81
N LEU A 546 20.08 -7.58 -20.34
CA LEU A 546 19.82 -7.42 -18.91
C LEU A 546 19.26 -8.69 -18.31
N VAL A 547 19.56 -8.98 -17.04
CA VAL A 547 18.90 -10.04 -16.29
C VAL A 547 17.88 -9.48 -15.30
N ALA A 548 16.82 -10.24 -15.05
CA ALA A 548 15.91 -10.06 -13.92
C ALA A 548 15.98 -11.28 -13.00
N ILE A 549 16.78 -11.18 -11.93
CA ILE A 549 16.88 -12.25 -10.94
C ILE A 549 15.55 -12.37 -10.19
N LYS A 550 14.99 -13.59 -10.11
CA LYS A 550 13.59 -13.80 -9.69
C LYS A 550 13.38 -15.10 -8.89
N HIS A 551 12.38 -15.16 -8.01
CA HIS A 551 11.31 -14.16 -7.75
C HIS A 551 11.44 -13.59 -6.33
N PHE A 552 11.89 -12.34 -6.19
CA PHE A 552 12.19 -11.77 -4.87
C PHE A 552 10.90 -11.69 -4.03
N PRO A 553 10.90 -12.09 -2.74
CA PRO A 553 12.03 -12.38 -1.85
C PRO A 553 12.46 -13.86 -1.84
N GLY A 554 11.97 -14.68 -2.76
CA GLY A 554 12.36 -16.08 -2.95
C GLY A 554 11.17 -17.03 -2.80
N ASP A 555 10.86 -17.76 -3.88
CA ASP A 555 9.86 -18.85 -3.91
C ASP A 555 10.49 -20.20 -3.51
N GLY A 556 9.66 -21.23 -3.38
CA GLY A 556 10.06 -22.62 -3.11
C GLY A 556 10.03 -23.06 -1.65
N CYS A 557 9.72 -22.15 -0.72
CA CYS A 557 9.40 -22.50 0.67
C CYS A 557 7.97 -23.04 0.82
N ASP A 558 7.01 -22.37 0.19
CA ASP A 558 5.59 -22.73 0.26
C ASP A 558 5.24 -23.88 -0.70
N GLU A 559 4.09 -24.51 -0.51
CA GLU A 559 3.58 -25.57 -1.42
C GLU A 559 2.56 -25.05 -2.44
N VAL A 560 2.29 -23.75 -2.43
CA VAL A 560 1.24 -23.10 -3.21
C VAL A 560 1.82 -22.24 -4.34
N ASP A 561 1.05 -22.09 -5.41
CA ASP A 561 1.42 -21.25 -6.56
C ASP A 561 0.99 -19.79 -6.34
N GLN A 562 1.92 -18.85 -6.48
CA GLN A 562 1.61 -17.41 -6.40
C GLN A 562 0.69 -16.90 -7.53
N HIS A 563 0.47 -17.68 -8.60
CA HIS A 563 -0.53 -17.36 -9.62
C HIS A 563 -1.96 -17.37 -9.05
N ILE A 564 -2.23 -18.17 -8.02
CA ILE A 564 -3.58 -18.39 -7.46
C ILE A 564 -3.77 -17.78 -6.06
N LEU A 565 -2.71 -17.35 -5.38
CA LEU A 565 -2.77 -16.68 -4.06
C LEU A 565 -1.45 -15.97 -3.71
N THR A 566 -1.39 -15.21 -2.60
CA THR A 566 -0.12 -14.67 -2.07
C THR A 566 0.63 -15.77 -1.31
N SER A 567 1.68 -16.36 -1.88
CA SER A 567 2.47 -17.40 -1.22
C SER A 567 3.37 -16.82 -0.13
N VAL A 568 3.93 -17.67 0.73
CA VAL A 568 4.68 -17.23 1.91
C VAL A 568 6.07 -17.87 1.98
N ASN A 569 7.10 -17.04 1.96
CA ASN A 569 8.41 -17.43 2.43
C ASN A 569 8.44 -17.28 3.96
N SER A 570 8.23 -18.39 4.67
CA SER A 570 8.01 -18.46 6.12
C SER A 570 9.29 -18.48 6.97
N LEU A 571 10.46 -18.38 6.34
CA LEU A 571 11.75 -18.45 7.04
C LEU A 571 11.92 -17.30 8.04
N SER A 572 12.68 -17.56 9.11
CA SER A 572 13.22 -16.50 9.96
C SER A 572 14.15 -15.56 9.16
N CYS A 573 14.46 -14.39 9.73
CA CYS A 573 15.38 -13.45 9.06
C CYS A 573 16.76 -14.08 8.89
N GLU A 574 17.22 -14.84 9.89
CA GLU A 574 18.52 -15.52 9.91
C GLU A 574 18.60 -16.64 8.87
N GLU A 575 17.57 -17.49 8.80
CA GLU A 575 17.50 -18.55 7.78
C GLU A 575 17.40 -17.98 6.37
N TRP A 576 16.59 -16.93 6.20
CA TRP A 576 16.48 -16.25 4.91
C TRP A 576 17.81 -15.64 4.49
N ASP A 577 18.54 -14.97 5.39
CA ASP A 577 19.87 -14.40 5.13
C ASP A 577 20.87 -15.48 4.72
N ALA A 578 20.86 -16.62 5.41
CA ALA A 578 21.77 -17.73 5.14
C ALA A 578 21.50 -18.42 3.78
N THR A 579 20.28 -18.29 3.22
CA THR A 579 19.90 -18.91 1.95
C THR A 579 19.59 -17.90 0.85
N TYR A 580 18.39 -17.31 0.84
CA TYR A 580 17.94 -16.41 -0.23
C TYR A 580 18.69 -15.07 -0.20
N GLY A 581 18.94 -14.52 0.98
CA GLY A 581 19.71 -13.28 1.16
C GLY A 581 21.14 -13.41 0.65
N LYS A 582 21.79 -14.56 0.86
CA LYS A 582 23.09 -14.91 0.27
C LYS A 582 23.07 -14.90 -1.26
N ILE A 583 22.05 -15.53 -1.86
CA ILE A 583 21.90 -15.59 -3.33
C ILE A 583 21.66 -14.19 -3.90
N TYR A 584 20.61 -13.48 -3.44
CA TYR A 584 20.30 -12.14 -3.93
C TYR A 584 21.45 -11.17 -3.67
N GLY A 585 22.05 -11.19 -2.48
CA GLY A 585 23.20 -10.37 -2.13
C GLY A 585 24.40 -10.59 -3.06
N GLY A 586 24.76 -11.85 -3.32
CA GLY A 586 25.87 -12.18 -4.23
C GLY A 586 25.62 -11.76 -5.68
N LEU A 587 24.40 -11.92 -6.19
CA LEU A 587 24.04 -11.52 -7.55
C LEU A 587 23.95 -9.99 -7.70
N ILE A 588 23.42 -9.30 -6.70
CA ILE A 588 23.42 -7.82 -6.63
C ILE A 588 24.86 -7.30 -6.56
N GLU A 589 25.73 -7.96 -5.80
CA GLU A 589 27.14 -7.61 -5.71
C GLU A 589 27.84 -7.75 -7.06
N ALA A 590 27.55 -8.83 -7.79
CA ALA A 590 28.03 -9.09 -9.15
C ALA A 590 27.45 -8.14 -10.22
N GLY A 591 26.49 -7.28 -9.86
CA GLY A 591 25.96 -6.23 -10.73
C GLY A 591 24.68 -6.61 -11.47
N ALA A 592 23.81 -7.44 -10.87
CA ALA A 592 22.47 -7.69 -11.41
C ALA A 592 21.77 -6.35 -11.70
N GLN A 593 21.29 -6.18 -12.92
CA GLN A 593 20.74 -4.90 -13.37
C GLN A 593 19.28 -4.72 -12.93
N THR A 594 18.52 -5.82 -12.91
CA THR A 594 17.11 -5.77 -12.52
C THR A 594 16.75 -6.92 -11.57
N VAL A 595 15.73 -6.71 -10.74
CA VAL A 595 15.14 -7.72 -9.84
C VAL A 595 13.65 -7.79 -10.14
N MET A 596 13.15 -9.00 -10.40
CA MET A 596 11.71 -9.24 -10.51
C MET A 596 11.16 -9.70 -9.16
N VAL A 597 10.13 -9.01 -8.69
CA VAL A 597 9.52 -9.21 -7.37
C VAL A 597 8.26 -10.04 -7.51
N GLY A 598 8.25 -11.21 -6.90
CA GLY A 598 7.10 -12.11 -6.87
C GLY A 598 6.02 -11.63 -5.91
N HIS A 599 4.82 -12.21 -6.05
CA HIS A 599 3.69 -11.99 -5.17
C HIS A 599 3.76 -12.87 -3.91
N ILE A 600 4.90 -12.79 -3.23
CA ILE A 600 5.31 -13.65 -2.13
C ILE A 600 5.52 -12.80 -0.87
N ALA A 601 4.92 -13.17 0.25
CA ALA A 601 5.12 -12.51 1.54
C ALA A 601 6.40 -13.04 2.25
N GLN A 602 7.04 -12.19 3.05
CA GLN A 602 8.14 -12.58 3.94
C GLN A 602 7.86 -11.97 5.33
N PRO A 603 7.02 -12.64 6.15
CA PRO A 603 6.47 -12.04 7.37
C PRO A 603 7.52 -11.67 8.41
N ALA A 604 8.63 -12.40 8.49
CA ALA A 604 9.68 -12.14 9.48
C ALA A 604 10.32 -10.77 9.25
N TYR A 605 10.68 -10.46 8.00
CA TYR A 605 11.23 -9.15 7.63
C TYR A 605 10.20 -8.03 7.67
N GLN A 606 8.96 -8.31 7.27
CA GLN A 606 7.88 -7.34 7.35
C GLN A 606 7.66 -6.89 8.81
N LYS A 607 7.63 -7.85 9.76
CA LYS A 607 7.54 -7.56 11.19
C LYS A 607 8.81 -6.92 11.77
N LEU A 608 9.99 -7.25 11.25
CA LEU A 608 11.26 -6.64 11.68
C LEU A 608 11.30 -5.13 11.36
N TYR A 609 10.93 -4.75 10.14
CA TYR A 609 10.94 -3.34 9.71
C TYR A 609 9.71 -2.56 10.20
N ASN A 610 8.61 -3.26 10.48
CA ASN A 610 7.37 -2.69 10.98
C ASN A 610 6.79 -3.60 12.08
N PRO A 611 7.12 -3.36 13.37
CA PRO A 611 6.64 -4.21 14.47
C PRO A 611 5.11 -4.27 14.61
N ASP A 612 4.40 -3.27 14.09
CA ASP A 612 2.94 -3.19 14.06
C ASP A 612 2.37 -3.69 12.71
N PHE A 613 3.15 -4.44 11.92
CA PHE A 613 2.71 -4.98 10.63
C PHE A 613 1.43 -5.80 10.80
N PRO A 614 0.39 -5.56 9.98
CA PRO A 614 -0.90 -6.19 10.17
C PRO A 614 -0.82 -7.71 10.02
N ASP A 615 -1.71 -8.43 10.70
CA ASP A 615 -1.91 -9.88 10.54
C ASP A 615 -2.63 -10.18 9.20
N LYS A 616 -2.00 -9.81 8.09
CA LYS A 616 -2.45 -10.04 6.72
C LYS A 616 -1.25 -10.40 5.84
N LEU A 617 -1.47 -11.33 4.90
CA LEU A 617 -0.50 -11.62 3.85
C LEU A 617 -0.45 -10.45 2.86
N VAL A 618 0.71 -9.77 2.82
CA VAL A 618 1.00 -8.72 1.85
C VAL A 618 2.20 -9.17 1.02
N PRO A 619 2.06 -9.29 -0.31
CA PRO A 619 3.16 -9.71 -1.18
C PRO A 619 4.28 -8.67 -1.21
N ALA A 620 5.49 -9.10 -1.54
CA ALA A 620 6.65 -8.21 -1.69
C ALA A 620 6.38 -7.07 -2.69
N THR A 621 5.63 -7.30 -3.76
CA THR A 621 5.22 -6.27 -4.73
C THR A 621 4.42 -5.11 -4.14
N LEU A 622 3.88 -5.25 -2.93
CA LEU A 622 3.09 -4.22 -2.23
C LEU A 622 3.65 -3.92 -0.82
N SER A 623 4.88 -4.32 -0.52
CA SER A 623 5.47 -4.16 0.82
C SER A 623 6.71 -3.25 0.78
N PRO A 624 6.59 -2.00 1.26
CA PRO A 624 7.74 -1.10 1.44
C PRO A 624 8.83 -1.68 2.34
N GLU A 625 8.46 -2.52 3.31
CA GLU A 625 9.40 -3.21 4.21
C GLU A 625 10.34 -4.13 3.43
N LEU A 626 9.81 -4.88 2.44
CA LEU A 626 10.61 -5.77 1.61
C LEU A 626 11.31 -5.03 0.48
N LEU A 627 10.64 -4.07 -0.17
CA LEU A 627 11.22 -3.33 -1.29
C LEU A 627 12.24 -2.29 -0.81
N LYS A 628 11.83 -1.33 0.03
CA LYS A 628 12.69 -0.24 0.51
C LYS A 628 13.59 -0.69 1.67
N GLY A 629 13.07 -1.49 2.59
CA GLY A 629 13.83 -2.00 3.74
C GLY A 629 14.81 -3.10 3.36
N LEU A 630 14.31 -4.25 2.90
CA LEU A 630 15.16 -5.42 2.62
C LEU A 630 15.99 -5.25 1.34
N LEU A 631 15.35 -4.98 0.19
CA LEU A 631 16.03 -4.97 -1.10
C LEU A 631 16.88 -3.70 -1.31
N ARG A 632 16.32 -2.50 -1.16
CA ARG A 632 17.07 -1.25 -1.35
C ARG A 632 18.09 -1.00 -0.25
N LYS A 633 17.69 -1.08 1.03
CA LYS A 633 18.55 -0.69 2.16
C LYS A 633 19.47 -1.82 2.63
N LYS A 634 18.95 -3.00 2.99
CA LYS A 634 19.79 -4.10 3.53
C LYS A 634 20.66 -4.75 2.44
N LEU A 635 20.11 -5.08 1.28
CA LEU A 635 20.88 -5.68 0.18
C LEU A 635 21.60 -4.65 -0.71
N GLY A 636 21.30 -3.35 -0.57
CA GLY A 636 21.97 -2.29 -1.33
C GLY A 636 21.63 -2.27 -2.82
N PHE A 637 20.47 -2.81 -3.22
CA PHE A 637 20.11 -2.88 -4.63
C PHE A 637 19.80 -1.49 -5.20
N ASN A 638 20.62 -1.04 -6.15
CA ASN A 638 20.48 0.26 -6.82
C ASN A 638 19.76 0.18 -8.19
N GLY A 639 19.66 -1.02 -8.77
CA GLY A 639 19.12 -1.27 -10.11
C GLY A 639 17.59 -1.16 -10.23
N LEU A 640 17.03 -1.63 -11.34
CA LEU A 640 15.60 -1.52 -11.62
C LEU A 640 14.80 -2.65 -10.94
N ILE A 641 13.71 -2.32 -10.26
CA ILE A 641 12.76 -3.30 -9.71
C ILE A 641 11.54 -3.38 -10.63
N VAL A 642 11.20 -4.59 -11.07
CA VAL A 642 9.97 -4.86 -11.83
C VAL A 642 9.08 -5.81 -11.03
N THR A 643 7.77 -5.64 -11.09
CA THR A 643 6.85 -6.64 -10.53
C THR A 643 6.90 -7.93 -11.35
N ASP A 644 6.50 -9.06 -10.76
CA ASP A 644 5.95 -10.17 -11.54
C ASP A 644 4.58 -9.77 -12.14
N SER A 645 3.99 -10.65 -12.96
CA SER A 645 2.73 -10.41 -13.68
C SER A 645 1.59 -10.00 -12.75
N THR A 646 1.19 -8.73 -12.82
CA THR A 646 0.17 -8.15 -11.92
C THR A 646 -1.25 -8.67 -12.15
N CYS A 647 -1.44 -9.52 -13.17
CA CYS A 647 -2.67 -10.24 -13.45
C CYS A 647 -2.90 -11.43 -12.51
N MET A 648 -1.84 -11.91 -11.85
CA MET A 648 -1.87 -13.04 -10.93
C MET A 648 -2.72 -12.75 -9.68
N VAL A 649 -3.28 -13.79 -9.09
CA VAL A 649 -4.13 -13.65 -7.90
C VAL A 649 -3.33 -13.17 -6.70
N GLY A 650 -2.06 -13.59 -6.56
CA GLY A 650 -1.20 -13.11 -5.47
C GLY A 650 -1.04 -11.59 -5.39
N PHE A 651 -1.13 -10.88 -6.52
CA PHE A 651 -1.22 -9.42 -6.55
C PHE A 651 -2.67 -8.93 -6.41
N SER A 652 -3.56 -9.44 -7.26
CA SER A 652 -4.89 -8.87 -7.44
C SER A 652 -5.84 -9.10 -6.26
N CYS A 653 -5.60 -10.11 -5.42
CA CYS A 653 -6.37 -10.32 -4.18
C CYS A 653 -5.87 -9.49 -2.99
N ALA A 654 -4.63 -8.99 -3.06
CA ALA A 654 -3.98 -8.33 -1.92
C ALA A 654 -4.53 -6.92 -1.67
N MET A 655 -4.93 -6.20 -2.72
CA MET A 655 -5.46 -4.84 -2.66
C MET A 655 -6.36 -4.57 -3.87
N LYS A 656 -7.35 -3.67 -3.72
CA LYS A 656 -8.17 -3.21 -4.86
C LYS A 656 -7.26 -2.71 -5.98
N ARG A 657 -7.50 -3.15 -7.22
CA ARG A 657 -6.63 -2.86 -8.37
C ARG A 657 -6.38 -1.37 -8.59
N GLU A 658 -7.44 -0.55 -8.49
CA GLU A 658 -7.39 0.92 -8.59
C GLU A 658 -6.36 1.58 -7.64
N LYS A 659 -6.06 0.92 -6.49
CA LYS A 659 -5.05 1.37 -5.52
C LYS A 659 -3.75 0.61 -5.68
N ALA A 660 -3.82 -0.69 -5.95
CA ALA A 660 -2.66 -1.57 -6.05
C ALA A 660 -1.71 -1.15 -7.18
N VAL A 661 -2.26 -0.73 -8.33
CA VAL A 661 -1.49 -0.30 -9.51
C VAL A 661 -0.54 0.86 -9.19
N PRO A 662 -1.02 2.04 -8.75
CA PRO A 662 -0.13 3.14 -8.35
C PRO A 662 0.68 2.82 -7.08
N TYR A 663 0.09 2.07 -6.14
CA TYR A 663 0.75 1.76 -4.88
C TYR A 663 1.93 0.79 -5.04
N ALA A 664 1.93 -0.12 -6.03
CA ALA A 664 3.08 -0.99 -6.28
C ALA A 664 4.34 -0.16 -6.62
N ILE A 665 4.17 0.91 -7.39
CA ILE A 665 5.25 1.84 -7.71
C ILE A 665 5.64 2.64 -6.47
N GLU A 666 4.66 3.18 -5.72
CA GLU A 666 4.91 3.87 -4.45
C GLU A 666 5.63 2.99 -3.41
N ALA A 667 5.30 1.70 -3.35
CA ALA A 667 5.89 0.75 -2.42
C ALA A 667 7.37 0.47 -2.74
N GLY A 668 7.80 0.65 -4.00
CA GLY A 668 9.21 0.63 -4.38
C GLY A 668 9.53 -0.04 -5.71
N CYS A 669 8.56 -0.62 -6.42
CA CYS A 669 8.78 -1.13 -7.78
C CYS A 669 8.95 0.04 -8.76
N ASP A 670 9.85 -0.08 -9.75
CA ASP A 670 10.07 0.95 -10.76
C ASP A 670 9.23 0.70 -12.02
N MET A 671 8.95 -0.57 -12.36
CA MET A 671 8.10 -0.95 -13.49
C MET A 671 7.03 -1.97 -13.10
N PHE A 672 5.93 -1.94 -13.85
CA PHE A 672 4.71 -2.71 -13.69
C PHE A 672 4.58 -3.71 -14.85
N LEU A 673 4.76 -5.00 -14.58
CA LEU A 673 4.70 -6.07 -15.56
C LEU A 673 3.26 -6.59 -15.72
N PHE A 674 2.80 -6.55 -16.97
CA PHE A 674 1.47 -6.94 -17.44
C PHE A 674 0.32 -6.16 -16.82
N ASN A 675 -0.79 -6.16 -17.55
CA ASN A 675 -2.01 -5.45 -17.25
C ASN A 675 -3.19 -6.40 -17.41
N LYS A 676 -4.24 -6.22 -16.61
CA LYS A 676 -5.51 -6.92 -16.87
C LYS A 676 -6.16 -6.31 -18.11
N ASP A 677 -6.18 -4.99 -18.14
CA ASP A 677 -6.58 -4.15 -19.26
C ASP A 677 -5.64 -2.92 -19.24
N LEU A 678 -5.04 -2.59 -20.39
CA LEU A 678 -3.95 -1.63 -20.44
C LEU A 678 -4.48 -0.22 -20.16
N ASP A 679 -5.58 0.14 -20.82
CA ASP A 679 -6.22 1.44 -20.70
C ASP A 679 -6.73 1.66 -19.27
N GLU A 680 -7.37 0.65 -18.67
CA GLU A 680 -7.85 0.70 -17.30
C GLU A 680 -6.69 0.89 -16.31
N ASP A 681 -5.65 0.07 -16.39
CA ASP A 681 -4.52 0.13 -15.46
C ASP A 681 -3.71 1.42 -15.63
N TYR A 682 -3.56 1.89 -16.87
CA TYR A 682 -2.93 3.18 -17.16
C TYR A 682 -3.71 4.33 -16.51
N ASN A 683 -5.03 4.33 -16.65
CA ASN A 683 -5.89 5.32 -16.00
C ASN A 683 -5.83 5.23 -14.46
N TYR A 684 -5.77 4.03 -13.88
CA TYR A 684 -5.57 3.87 -12.44
C TYR A 684 -4.22 4.40 -11.96
N MET A 685 -3.14 4.22 -12.74
CA MET A 685 -1.83 4.79 -12.43
C MET A 685 -1.88 6.32 -12.46
N LEU A 686 -2.48 6.90 -13.51
CA LEU A 686 -2.61 8.34 -13.69
C LEU A 686 -3.48 8.99 -12.60
N GLU A 687 -4.63 8.42 -12.29
CA GLU A 687 -5.50 8.91 -11.22
C GLU A 687 -4.87 8.70 -9.84
N GLY A 688 -4.15 7.59 -9.63
CA GLY A 688 -3.36 7.36 -8.43
C GLY A 688 -2.28 8.40 -8.21
N TYR A 689 -1.61 8.84 -9.28
CA TYR A 689 -0.67 9.96 -9.26
C TYR A 689 -1.36 11.27 -8.89
N LYS A 690 -2.46 11.63 -9.58
CA LYS A 690 -3.23 12.87 -9.29
C LYS A 690 -3.77 12.92 -7.86
N GLN A 691 -4.15 11.77 -7.30
CA GLN A 691 -4.64 11.64 -5.93
C GLN A 691 -3.52 11.57 -4.88
N GLY A 692 -2.25 11.49 -5.29
CA GLY A 692 -1.10 11.40 -4.41
C GLY A 692 -0.88 10.02 -3.77
N ILE A 693 -1.46 8.96 -4.33
CA ILE A 693 -1.11 7.57 -3.99
C ILE A 693 0.30 7.27 -4.50
N LEU A 694 0.59 7.66 -5.73
CA LEU A 694 1.96 7.69 -6.28
C LEU A 694 2.48 9.12 -6.16
N SER A 695 3.56 9.31 -5.40
CA SER A 695 4.18 10.62 -5.23
C SER A 695 5.02 11.03 -6.44
N GLU A 696 5.13 12.34 -6.71
CA GLU A 696 5.97 12.86 -7.80
C GLU A 696 7.44 12.53 -7.62
N GLN A 697 7.95 12.59 -6.39
CA GLN A 697 9.31 12.15 -6.06
C GLN A 697 9.54 10.68 -6.45
N ARG A 698 8.59 9.80 -6.12
CA ARG A 698 8.72 8.37 -6.46
C ARG A 698 8.63 8.15 -7.97
N LEU A 699 7.71 8.82 -8.65
CA LEU A 699 7.59 8.76 -10.11
C LEU A 699 8.92 9.13 -10.77
N ASP A 700 9.49 10.28 -10.39
CA ASP A 700 10.78 10.73 -10.93
C ASP A 700 11.93 9.76 -10.61
N GLU A 701 11.94 9.17 -9.41
CA GLU A 701 12.93 8.16 -9.02
C GLU A 701 12.81 6.89 -9.88
N ALA A 702 11.60 6.39 -10.12
CA ALA A 702 11.34 5.23 -10.97
C ALA A 702 11.79 5.49 -12.41
N ILE A 703 11.41 6.65 -12.97
CA ILE A 703 11.77 7.05 -14.34
C ILE A 703 13.27 7.21 -14.50
N THR A 704 13.95 7.77 -13.50
CA THR A 704 15.41 7.87 -13.51
C THR A 704 16.05 6.49 -13.61
N ARG A 705 15.57 5.48 -12.88
CA ARG A 705 16.10 4.10 -12.99
C ARG A 705 15.76 3.44 -14.32
N ILE A 706 14.57 3.65 -14.86
CA ILE A 706 14.17 3.12 -16.16
C ILE A 706 15.09 3.66 -17.27
N LEU A 707 15.25 4.98 -17.33
CA LEU A 707 16.11 5.62 -18.32
C LEU A 707 17.58 5.25 -18.10
N ALA A 708 18.06 5.19 -16.86
CA ALA A 708 19.42 4.75 -16.55
C ALA A 708 19.68 3.30 -16.99
N THR A 709 18.68 2.43 -16.86
CA THR A 709 18.77 1.03 -17.33
C THR A 709 18.88 0.98 -18.86
N LYS A 710 18.08 1.77 -19.57
CA LYS A 710 18.15 1.91 -21.04
C LYS A 710 19.49 2.50 -21.50
N ALA A 711 20.01 3.47 -20.76
CA ALA A 711 21.30 4.09 -21.02
C ALA A 711 22.46 3.15 -20.77
N ALA A 712 22.40 2.31 -19.73
CA ALA A 712 23.41 1.30 -19.41
C ALA A 712 23.53 0.22 -20.51
N LEU A 713 22.44 -0.06 -21.23
CA LEU A 713 22.43 -0.90 -22.44
C LEU A 713 22.96 -0.18 -23.70
N GLY A 714 23.17 1.13 -23.63
CA GLY A 714 23.54 1.98 -24.77
C GLY A 714 22.43 2.15 -25.80
N LEU A 715 21.16 1.93 -25.44
CA LEU A 715 20.05 2.00 -26.41
C LEU A 715 19.88 3.40 -27.02
N HIS A 716 20.19 4.45 -26.25
CA HIS A 716 20.12 5.84 -26.70
C HIS A 716 21.27 6.25 -27.62
N LYS A 717 22.33 5.44 -27.72
CA LYS A 717 23.49 5.70 -28.59
C LYS A 717 23.33 5.10 -29.99
N LYS A 718 22.38 4.18 -30.16
CA LYS A 718 22.12 3.48 -31.43
C LYS A 718 21.06 4.22 -32.23
N ALA A 719 21.17 4.20 -33.56
CA ALA A 719 20.05 4.58 -34.40
C ALA A 719 18.90 3.59 -34.18
N LYS A 720 17.63 4.05 -34.25
CA LYS A 720 16.48 3.22 -33.87
C LYS A 720 16.37 1.93 -34.70
N ASN A 721 16.68 2.01 -36.00
CA ASN A 721 16.71 0.88 -36.94
C ASN A 721 17.91 -0.08 -36.73
N GLU A 722 18.85 0.26 -35.85
CA GLU A 722 20.01 -0.56 -35.48
C GLU A 722 19.87 -1.20 -34.08
N ILE A 723 18.83 -0.85 -33.32
CA ILE A 723 18.60 -1.42 -31.98
C ILE A 723 18.29 -2.91 -32.08
N VAL A 724 17.42 -3.29 -33.01
CA VAL A 724 17.13 -4.69 -33.33
C VAL A 724 18.09 -5.13 -34.44
N PRO A 725 18.85 -6.22 -34.25
CA PRO A 725 19.76 -6.73 -35.26
C PRO A 725 19.06 -7.07 -36.60
N ASN A 726 19.86 -7.19 -37.65
CA ASN A 726 19.36 -7.57 -38.97
C ASN A 726 18.93 -9.05 -39.01
N GLU A 727 18.14 -9.42 -40.02
CA GLU A 727 17.61 -10.78 -40.17
C GLU A 727 18.72 -11.85 -40.29
N ALA A 728 19.89 -11.52 -40.85
CA ALA A 728 20.99 -12.47 -41.00
C ALA A 728 21.56 -12.95 -39.65
N THR A 729 21.35 -12.21 -38.56
CA THR A 729 21.72 -12.66 -37.20
C THR A 729 20.87 -13.82 -36.70
N LEU A 730 19.68 -14.06 -37.27
CA LEU A 730 18.84 -15.20 -36.90
C LEU A 730 19.50 -16.56 -37.20
N ASN A 731 20.54 -16.59 -38.05
CA ASN A 731 21.34 -17.79 -38.29
C ASN A 731 22.06 -18.34 -37.03
N ILE A 732 22.09 -17.56 -35.93
CA ILE A 732 22.61 -18.03 -34.64
C ILE A 732 21.66 -19.01 -33.95
N LEU A 733 20.35 -18.97 -34.26
CA LEU A 733 19.37 -19.89 -33.69
C LEU A 733 19.69 -21.32 -34.13
N LYS A 734 19.73 -22.25 -33.17
CA LYS A 734 20.06 -23.66 -33.42
C LYS A 734 21.35 -23.86 -34.22
N ASN A 735 22.33 -22.96 -34.05
CA ASN A 735 23.65 -23.17 -34.64
C ASN A 735 24.30 -24.47 -34.09
N GLU A 736 25.32 -24.96 -34.79
CA GLU A 736 25.96 -26.24 -34.44
C GLU A 736 26.50 -26.28 -33.01
N GLU A 737 27.03 -25.17 -32.51
CA GLU A 737 27.60 -25.09 -31.17
C GLU A 737 26.52 -25.13 -30.08
N HIS A 738 25.42 -24.38 -30.25
CA HIS A 738 24.29 -24.33 -29.33
C HIS A 738 23.63 -25.70 -29.22
N VAL A 739 23.36 -26.34 -30.36
CA VAL A 739 22.80 -27.69 -30.42
C VAL A 739 23.74 -28.70 -29.77
N LYS A 740 25.05 -28.62 -30.04
CA LYS A 740 26.06 -29.48 -29.41
C LYS A 740 26.09 -29.31 -27.90
N TRP A 741 26.05 -28.08 -27.38
CA TRP A 741 26.01 -27.84 -25.95
C TRP A 741 24.70 -28.33 -25.31
N ALA A 742 23.55 -28.14 -25.95
CA ALA A 742 22.27 -28.64 -25.47
C ALA A 742 22.27 -30.17 -25.37
N LYS A 743 22.77 -30.87 -26.40
CA LYS A 743 22.95 -32.33 -26.39
C LYS A 743 23.90 -32.80 -25.29
N ASN A 744 25.02 -32.12 -25.10
CA ASN A 744 25.97 -32.44 -24.04
C ASN A 744 25.38 -32.21 -22.64
N SER A 745 24.60 -31.15 -22.45
CA SER A 745 23.90 -30.89 -21.19
C SER A 745 22.89 -31.99 -20.90
N ALA A 746 22.06 -32.35 -21.89
CA ALA A 746 21.09 -33.44 -21.79
C ALA A 746 21.76 -34.78 -21.44
N ASP A 747 22.83 -35.18 -22.15
CA ASP A 747 23.54 -36.44 -21.90
C ASP A 747 24.15 -36.48 -20.49
N LYS A 748 24.69 -35.36 -20.01
CA LYS A 748 25.27 -35.28 -18.66
C LYS A 748 24.23 -35.20 -17.55
N ALA A 749 23.04 -34.68 -17.83
CA ALA A 749 22.03 -34.41 -16.81
C ALA A 749 21.16 -35.62 -16.47
N VAL A 750 20.85 -36.49 -17.45
CA VAL A 750 19.96 -37.64 -17.22
C VAL A 750 20.50 -38.50 -16.08
N THR A 751 19.67 -38.67 -15.06
CA THR A 751 20.06 -39.23 -13.76
C THR A 751 19.31 -40.53 -13.47
N LEU A 752 20.04 -41.61 -13.22
CA LEU A 752 19.48 -42.86 -12.69
C LEU A 752 19.30 -42.71 -11.17
N VAL A 753 18.05 -42.61 -10.71
CA VAL A 753 17.75 -42.37 -9.28
C VAL A 753 17.62 -43.68 -8.52
N LYS A 754 16.99 -44.68 -9.14
CA LYS A 754 16.70 -45.98 -8.54
C LYS A 754 16.84 -47.06 -9.61
N ASP A 755 17.55 -48.14 -9.29
CA ASP A 755 17.62 -49.34 -10.13
C ASP A 755 17.78 -50.61 -9.29
N THR A 756 16.74 -50.97 -8.56
CA THR A 756 16.72 -52.20 -7.75
C THR A 756 16.26 -53.42 -8.56
N ALA A 757 15.76 -53.23 -9.79
CA ALA A 757 15.42 -54.32 -10.70
C ALA A 757 16.61 -54.83 -11.53
N GLY A 758 17.61 -53.98 -11.81
CA GLY A 758 18.77 -54.34 -12.62
C GLY A 758 18.39 -54.70 -14.07
N ILE A 759 17.37 -54.03 -14.62
CA ILE A 759 16.87 -54.29 -15.98
C ILE A 759 17.68 -53.57 -17.07
N LEU A 760 18.46 -52.55 -16.70
CA LEU A 760 19.26 -51.78 -17.65
C LEU A 760 20.58 -52.49 -17.98
N PRO A 761 21.09 -52.38 -19.22
CA PRO A 761 20.44 -51.77 -20.38
C PRO A 761 19.30 -52.65 -20.94
N LEU A 762 18.28 -52.00 -21.51
CA LEU A 762 17.16 -52.65 -22.17
C LEU A 762 17.61 -53.38 -23.44
N SER A 763 16.92 -54.48 -23.75
CA SER A 763 17.18 -55.23 -24.98
C SER A 763 15.89 -55.88 -25.50
N PRO A 764 15.53 -55.69 -26.79
CA PRO A 764 14.38 -56.35 -27.39
C PRO A 764 14.49 -57.88 -27.38
N ARG A 765 15.70 -58.43 -27.19
CA ARG A 765 15.93 -59.87 -27.05
C ARG A 765 15.42 -60.42 -25.71
N LYS A 766 15.30 -59.57 -24.68
CA LYS A 766 14.86 -59.94 -23.32
C LYS A 766 13.42 -59.51 -23.05
N THR A 767 13.05 -58.31 -23.48
CA THR A 767 11.75 -57.70 -23.22
C THR A 767 11.21 -57.07 -24.50
N LYS A 768 10.63 -57.88 -25.39
CA LYS A 768 10.31 -57.43 -26.76
C LYS A 768 9.06 -56.56 -26.80
N LYS A 769 8.00 -56.99 -26.10
CA LYS A 769 6.69 -56.32 -26.11
C LYS A 769 6.63 -55.27 -25.00
N VAL A 770 6.47 -54.01 -25.38
CA VAL A 770 6.50 -52.86 -24.46
C VAL A 770 5.12 -52.22 -24.41
N LEU A 771 4.58 -52.06 -23.20
CA LEU A 771 3.48 -51.12 -22.96
C LEU A 771 4.09 -49.75 -22.63
N LEU A 772 3.77 -48.73 -23.43
CA LEU A 772 4.23 -47.36 -23.26
C LEU A 772 3.06 -46.49 -22.79
N GLU A 773 3.24 -45.83 -21.65
CA GLU A 773 2.23 -44.93 -21.10
C GLU A 773 2.84 -43.56 -20.82
N ILE A 774 2.15 -42.50 -21.23
CA ILE A 774 2.52 -41.13 -20.90
C ILE A 774 1.57 -40.57 -19.83
N MET A 775 2.17 -40.00 -18.77
CA MET A 775 1.46 -39.37 -17.67
C MET A 775 1.54 -37.85 -17.79
N GLY A 776 0.43 -37.18 -17.48
CA GLY A 776 0.27 -35.73 -17.62
C GLY A 776 -0.80 -35.39 -18.65
N ASP A 777 -1.18 -34.12 -18.72
CA ASP A 777 -2.18 -33.62 -19.67
C ASP A 777 -1.69 -32.29 -20.26
N PHE A 778 -0.59 -32.39 -21.02
CA PHE A 778 0.08 -31.25 -21.65
C PHE A 778 0.08 -31.42 -23.17
N PRO A 779 -0.05 -30.32 -23.94
CA PRO A 779 0.01 -30.39 -25.40
C PRO A 779 1.30 -31.04 -25.94
N SER A 780 2.39 -30.97 -25.19
CA SER A 780 3.67 -31.62 -25.54
C SER A 780 3.61 -33.15 -25.51
N ASN A 781 2.61 -33.75 -24.84
CA ASN A 781 2.50 -35.20 -24.67
C ASN A 781 2.46 -35.94 -26.00
N GLU A 782 1.73 -35.43 -26.99
CA GLU A 782 1.62 -36.07 -28.31
C GLU A 782 3.00 -36.22 -28.96
N ARG A 783 3.78 -35.13 -29.01
CA ARG A 783 5.15 -35.12 -29.53
C ARG A 783 6.07 -36.05 -28.73
N VAL A 784 6.02 -35.97 -27.40
CA VAL A 784 6.90 -36.74 -26.51
C VAL A 784 6.62 -38.24 -26.65
N LEU A 785 5.34 -38.62 -26.61
CA LEU A 785 4.89 -40.00 -26.74
C LEU A 785 5.31 -40.58 -28.09
N GLU A 786 5.08 -39.86 -29.18
CA GLU A 786 5.44 -40.33 -30.52
C GLU A 786 6.96 -40.43 -30.70
N SER A 787 7.74 -39.51 -30.11
CA SER A 787 9.20 -39.57 -30.10
C SER A 787 9.71 -40.84 -29.40
N PHE A 788 9.21 -41.15 -28.20
CA PHE A 788 9.55 -42.41 -27.52
C PHE A 788 9.08 -43.65 -28.28
N ARG A 789 7.84 -43.64 -28.80
CA ARG A 789 7.27 -44.75 -29.57
C ARG A 789 8.11 -45.08 -30.80
N THR A 790 8.49 -44.05 -31.56
CA THR A 790 9.31 -44.18 -32.77
C THR A 790 10.69 -44.73 -32.40
N LYS A 791 11.39 -44.09 -31.46
CA LYS A 791 12.75 -44.52 -31.07
C LYS A 791 12.78 -45.93 -30.49
N LEU A 792 11.81 -46.33 -29.67
CA LEU A 792 11.71 -47.70 -29.18
C LEU A 792 11.43 -48.70 -30.33
N SER A 793 10.57 -48.33 -31.28
CA SER A 793 10.28 -49.19 -32.44
C SER A 793 11.52 -49.36 -33.34
N ASP A 794 12.31 -48.29 -33.53
CA ASP A 794 13.56 -48.32 -34.30
C ASP A 794 14.62 -49.22 -33.67
N GLU A 795 14.64 -49.34 -32.34
CA GLU A 795 15.49 -50.29 -31.61
C GLU A 795 14.99 -51.75 -31.70
N GLY A 796 13.79 -51.98 -32.26
CA GLY A 796 13.19 -53.30 -32.49
C GLY A 796 12.22 -53.77 -31.41
N PHE A 797 11.72 -52.89 -30.53
CA PHE A 797 10.64 -53.20 -29.59
C PHE A 797 9.27 -53.19 -30.29
N GLU A 798 8.36 -54.06 -29.84
CA GLU A 798 6.94 -54.02 -30.22
C GLU A 798 6.20 -53.12 -29.23
N VAL A 799 6.00 -51.85 -29.60
CA VAL A 799 5.44 -50.83 -28.69
C VAL A 799 3.92 -50.74 -28.85
N THR A 800 3.20 -51.00 -27.76
CA THR A 800 1.77 -50.69 -27.63
C THR A 800 1.62 -49.47 -26.74
N VAL A 801 0.91 -48.45 -27.21
CA VAL A 801 0.59 -47.27 -26.41
C VAL A 801 -0.62 -47.60 -25.54
N TYR A 802 -0.58 -47.21 -24.27
CA TYR A 802 -1.74 -47.32 -23.40
C TYR A 802 -2.87 -46.41 -23.88
N GLU A 803 -4.06 -46.99 -24.05
CA GLU A 803 -5.29 -46.25 -24.32
C GLU A 803 -6.16 -46.27 -23.07
N HIS A 804 -6.74 -45.13 -22.72
CA HIS A 804 -7.66 -45.03 -21.59
C HIS A 804 -8.79 -46.04 -21.73
N GLU A 805 -9.02 -46.82 -20.67
CA GLU A 805 -9.98 -47.90 -20.69
C GLU A 805 -11.43 -47.39 -20.85
N ASN A 806 -12.26 -48.18 -21.52
CA ASN A 806 -13.68 -47.92 -21.76
C ASN A 806 -14.52 -49.15 -21.36
N PHE A 807 -15.82 -49.14 -21.62
CA PHE A 807 -16.70 -50.26 -21.25
C PHE A 807 -16.25 -51.63 -21.81
N GLU A 808 -15.56 -51.66 -22.95
CA GLU A 808 -15.10 -52.87 -23.61
C GLU A 808 -13.70 -53.30 -23.11
N THR A 809 -12.84 -52.32 -22.80
CA THR A 809 -11.44 -52.55 -22.39
C THR A 809 -11.21 -52.49 -20.87
N ALA A 810 -12.25 -52.20 -20.08
CA ALA A 810 -12.19 -52.14 -18.62
C ALA A 810 -11.94 -53.50 -17.96
N ARG A 811 -12.30 -54.61 -18.64
CA ARG A 811 -12.08 -55.96 -18.12
C ARG A 811 -10.62 -56.35 -18.33
N PHE A 812 -9.92 -56.50 -17.23
CA PHE A 812 -8.50 -56.75 -17.21
C PHE A 812 -8.18 -58.10 -16.54
N ASP A 813 -7.38 -58.95 -17.20
CA ASP A 813 -6.87 -60.19 -16.61
C ASP A 813 -5.34 -60.27 -16.66
N VAL A 814 -4.75 -60.68 -15.54
CA VAL A 814 -3.30 -60.65 -15.30
C VAL A 814 -2.52 -61.55 -16.26
N GLU A 815 -3.07 -62.70 -16.61
CA GLU A 815 -2.39 -63.67 -17.49
C GLU A 815 -2.37 -63.21 -18.95
N THR A 816 -3.45 -62.59 -19.45
CA THR A 816 -3.45 -61.93 -20.76
C THR A 816 -2.46 -60.79 -20.77
N PHE A 817 -2.42 -59.95 -19.73
CA PHE A 817 -1.43 -58.86 -19.64
C PHE A 817 0.00 -59.37 -19.70
N LYS A 818 0.34 -60.42 -18.93
CA LYS A 818 1.68 -61.02 -18.98
C LYS A 818 2.00 -61.55 -20.38
N LYS A 819 1.04 -62.12 -21.10
CA LYS A 819 1.27 -62.60 -22.49
C LYS A 819 1.42 -61.44 -23.49
N SER A 820 0.76 -60.32 -23.23
CA SER A 820 0.76 -59.13 -24.08
C SER A 820 2.01 -58.28 -23.91
N TYR A 821 2.59 -58.20 -22.70
CA TYR A 821 3.70 -57.29 -22.41
C TYR A 821 4.81 -57.96 -21.62
N ASP A 822 6.06 -57.67 -22.00
CA ASP A 822 7.27 -58.08 -21.31
C ASP A 822 7.84 -56.98 -20.40
N LEU A 823 7.57 -55.72 -20.74
CA LEU A 823 8.06 -54.52 -20.06
C LEU A 823 6.99 -53.41 -20.12
N VAL A 824 6.90 -52.60 -19.07
CA VAL A 824 6.12 -51.36 -19.08
C VAL A 824 7.04 -50.15 -18.89
N ILE A 825 6.86 -49.12 -19.71
CA ILE A 825 7.58 -47.85 -19.61
C ILE A 825 6.57 -46.75 -19.37
N TYR A 826 6.73 -46.05 -18.24
CA TYR A 826 6.02 -44.82 -17.95
C TYR A 826 6.86 -43.61 -18.30
N ILE A 827 6.26 -42.64 -18.98
CA ILE A 827 6.82 -41.31 -19.25
C ILE A 827 6.06 -40.28 -18.41
N GLY A 828 6.67 -39.82 -17.32
CA GLY A 828 6.12 -38.75 -16.48
C GLY A 828 6.42 -37.37 -17.06
N ASN A 829 5.49 -36.81 -17.84
CA ASN A 829 5.59 -35.47 -18.43
C ASN A 829 4.62 -34.49 -17.74
N VAL A 830 4.79 -34.30 -16.43
CA VAL A 830 4.01 -33.34 -15.65
C VAL A 830 4.78 -32.03 -15.53
N GLU A 831 4.57 -31.13 -16.49
CA GLU A 831 5.28 -29.86 -16.60
C GLU A 831 4.84 -28.83 -15.54
N ASN A 832 5.72 -27.88 -15.21
CA ASN A 832 5.33 -26.68 -14.48
C ASN A 832 4.43 -25.81 -15.36
N ALA A 833 3.26 -25.41 -14.85
CA ALA A 833 2.40 -24.45 -15.51
C ALA A 833 1.72 -23.53 -14.50
N SER A 834 1.55 -22.27 -14.89
CA SER A 834 0.80 -21.27 -14.12
C SER A 834 -0.59 -21.78 -13.75
N ASN A 835 -1.01 -21.53 -12.51
CA ASN A 835 -2.31 -21.87 -11.95
C ASN A 835 -2.53 -23.37 -11.65
N LYS A 836 -1.52 -24.23 -11.81
CA LYS A 836 -1.60 -25.62 -11.37
C LYS A 836 -1.33 -25.69 -9.87
N VAL A 837 -2.28 -26.26 -9.12
CA VAL A 837 -2.16 -26.44 -7.66
C VAL A 837 -1.19 -27.55 -7.27
N THR A 838 -0.84 -28.45 -8.19
CA THR A 838 -0.01 -29.62 -7.94
C THR A 838 0.60 -30.13 -9.24
N ASN A 839 1.84 -30.64 -9.16
CA ASN A 839 2.52 -31.35 -10.26
C ASN A 839 2.66 -32.85 -9.94
N ARG A 840 1.67 -33.41 -9.24
CA ARG A 840 1.62 -34.84 -8.89
C ARG A 840 1.02 -35.64 -10.04
N LEU A 841 1.31 -36.94 -10.07
CA LEU A 841 0.69 -37.83 -11.06
C LEU A 841 -0.83 -37.90 -10.85
N SER A 842 -1.57 -37.85 -11.95
CA SER A 842 -3.02 -38.09 -11.97
C SER A 842 -3.28 -39.35 -12.77
N TRP A 843 -4.05 -40.27 -12.20
CA TRP A 843 -4.36 -41.57 -12.80
C TRP A 843 -5.73 -41.53 -13.47
N TYR A 844 -5.88 -42.25 -14.57
CA TYR A 844 -7.18 -42.48 -15.18
C TYR A 844 -7.80 -43.72 -14.54
N THR A 845 -8.97 -43.57 -13.94
CA THR A 845 -9.60 -44.65 -13.18
C THR A 845 -11.04 -44.87 -13.60
N PHE A 846 -11.27 -45.63 -14.66
CA PHE A 846 -12.63 -46.07 -14.99
C PHE A 846 -13.14 -47.03 -13.90
N TRP A 847 -14.27 -46.67 -13.26
CA TRP A 847 -14.85 -47.37 -12.09
C TRP A 847 -13.93 -47.57 -10.88
N GLY A 848 -12.80 -46.86 -10.80
CA GLY A 848 -11.83 -47.03 -9.72
C GLY A 848 -10.93 -48.26 -9.87
N ASN A 849 -10.92 -48.94 -11.02
CA ASN A 849 -10.07 -50.12 -11.26
C ASN A 849 -8.57 -49.74 -11.37
N GLY A 850 -8.27 -48.55 -11.89
CA GLY A 850 -6.90 -48.02 -11.98
C GLY A 850 -6.00 -48.89 -12.85
N ASN A 851 -6.45 -49.24 -14.06
CA ASN A 851 -5.69 -50.10 -14.98
C ASN A 851 -4.34 -49.50 -15.37
N ASN A 852 -4.25 -48.17 -15.36
CA ASN A 852 -3.09 -47.37 -15.68
C ASN A 852 -2.18 -47.09 -14.44
N VAL A 853 -2.56 -47.55 -13.26
CA VAL A 853 -1.74 -47.52 -12.02
C VAL A 853 -0.75 -48.70 -12.06
N PRO A 854 0.49 -48.59 -11.53
CA PRO A 854 1.52 -49.64 -11.67
C PRO A 854 1.30 -50.85 -10.73
N TRP A 855 0.10 -51.44 -10.72
CA TRP A 855 -0.23 -52.65 -9.94
C TRP A 855 0.55 -53.89 -10.44
N PHE A 856 1.01 -53.88 -11.68
CA PHE A 856 1.74 -54.97 -12.35
C PHE A 856 3.24 -55.05 -12.03
N VAL A 857 3.78 -54.21 -11.16
CA VAL A 857 5.22 -54.18 -10.84
C VAL A 857 5.75 -55.51 -10.25
N ALA A 858 4.86 -56.31 -9.65
CA ALA A 858 5.19 -57.67 -9.20
C ALA A 858 5.21 -58.71 -10.33
N GLU A 859 4.47 -58.45 -11.42
CA GLU A 859 4.28 -59.39 -12.53
C GLU A 859 5.26 -59.14 -13.68
N ARG A 860 5.55 -57.87 -13.99
CA ARG A 860 6.45 -57.44 -15.06
C ARG A 860 7.36 -56.31 -14.60
N PRO A 861 8.59 -56.24 -15.14
CA PRO A 861 9.46 -55.09 -14.92
C PRO A 861 8.81 -53.78 -15.40
N VAL A 862 9.05 -52.71 -14.65
CA VAL A 862 8.53 -51.38 -14.96
C VAL A 862 9.66 -50.36 -14.84
N VAL A 863 9.80 -49.53 -15.86
CA VAL A 863 10.73 -48.40 -15.89
C VAL A 863 9.91 -47.12 -15.89
N PHE A 864 10.24 -46.18 -15.01
CA PHE A 864 9.63 -44.86 -15.00
C PHE A 864 10.65 -43.79 -15.36
N ILE A 865 10.31 -42.96 -16.34
CA ILE A 865 11.15 -41.87 -16.83
C ILE A 865 10.40 -40.57 -16.59
N SER A 866 10.89 -39.74 -15.67
CA SER A 866 10.34 -38.41 -15.45
C SER A 866 11.04 -37.37 -16.32
N LEU A 867 10.31 -36.66 -17.16
CA LEU A 867 10.85 -35.59 -18.03
C LEU A 867 10.59 -34.19 -17.49
N ALA A 868 10.02 -34.08 -16.30
CA ALA A 868 9.79 -32.81 -15.63
C ALA A 868 10.00 -33.01 -14.12
N ASN A 869 8.92 -33.15 -13.36
CA ASN A 869 8.99 -33.24 -11.90
C ASN A 869 9.88 -34.39 -11.40
N PRO A 870 11.00 -34.11 -10.71
CA PRO A 870 11.95 -35.13 -10.27
C PRO A 870 11.44 -35.99 -9.10
N TYR A 871 10.26 -35.68 -8.56
CA TYR A 871 9.70 -36.25 -7.35
C TYR A 871 8.59 -37.30 -7.58
N HIS A 872 8.33 -37.72 -8.83
CA HIS A 872 7.24 -38.67 -9.12
C HIS A 872 7.36 -40.00 -8.37
N LEU A 873 8.56 -40.39 -7.88
CA LEU A 873 8.72 -41.56 -7.02
C LEU A 873 7.78 -41.56 -5.79
N VAL A 874 7.37 -40.38 -5.31
CA VAL A 874 6.42 -40.28 -4.20
C VAL A 874 5.04 -40.87 -4.54
N ASP A 875 4.66 -40.87 -5.82
CA ASP A 875 3.42 -41.41 -6.35
C ASP A 875 3.57 -42.86 -6.82
N VAL A 876 4.78 -43.27 -7.20
CA VAL A 876 5.08 -44.61 -7.71
C VAL A 876 6.22 -45.30 -6.94
N PRO A 877 6.14 -45.41 -5.60
CA PRO A 877 7.24 -45.90 -4.76
C PRO A 877 7.62 -47.36 -5.07
N MET A 878 6.65 -48.15 -5.54
CA MET A 878 6.81 -49.56 -5.88
C MET A 878 7.71 -49.79 -7.10
N ILE A 879 7.81 -48.82 -8.02
CA ILE A 879 8.61 -48.97 -9.24
C ILE A 879 10.09 -49.09 -8.87
N LYS A 880 10.78 -50.05 -9.48
CA LYS A 880 12.15 -50.45 -9.13
C LYS A 880 13.23 -49.80 -9.99
N THR A 881 12.88 -49.26 -11.16
CA THR A 881 13.80 -48.52 -12.03
C THR A 881 13.21 -47.15 -12.36
N TYR A 882 13.88 -46.08 -11.92
CA TYR A 882 13.41 -44.69 -12.06
C TYR A 882 14.54 -43.77 -12.52
N ILE A 883 14.23 -42.98 -13.55
CA ILE A 883 15.16 -42.07 -14.22
C ILE A 883 14.56 -40.66 -14.24
N ASN A 884 15.38 -39.65 -13.95
CA ASN A 884 15.04 -38.24 -14.14
C ASN A 884 15.77 -37.68 -15.37
N GLY A 885 15.00 -37.11 -16.30
CA GLY A 885 15.46 -36.34 -17.47
C GLY A 885 15.31 -34.83 -17.32
N TYR A 886 14.48 -34.34 -16.37
CA TYR A 886 14.30 -32.93 -16.00
C TYR A 886 13.73 -31.97 -17.07
N SER A 887 13.80 -32.32 -18.35
CA SER A 887 13.09 -31.63 -19.43
C SER A 887 12.59 -32.61 -20.49
N ASN A 888 11.56 -32.21 -21.26
CA ASN A 888 10.97 -33.00 -22.33
C ASN A 888 11.50 -32.64 -23.73
N SER A 889 12.66 -31.98 -23.80
CA SER A 889 13.30 -31.63 -25.07
C SER A 889 13.73 -32.88 -25.83
N GLU A 890 13.80 -32.79 -27.15
CA GLU A 890 14.21 -33.91 -27.99
C GLU A 890 15.64 -34.39 -27.65
N TYR A 891 16.53 -33.48 -27.25
CA TYR A 891 17.89 -33.82 -26.81
C TYR A 891 17.91 -34.69 -25.55
N VAL A 892 17.00 -34.45 -24.60
CA VAL A 892 16.85 -35.28 -23.40
C VAL A 892 16.26 -36.63 -23.76
N ILE A 893 15.24 -36.68 -24.63
CA ILE A 893 14.64 -37.94 -25.07
C ILE A 893 15.70 -38.82 -25.77
N GLU A 894 16.50 -38.26 -26.68
CA GLU A 894 17.64 -38.93 -27.30
C GLU A 894 18.62 -39.48 -26.26
N SER A 895 19.01 -38.64 -25.28
CA SER A 895 19.96 -39.01 -24.23
C SER A 895 19.42 -40.11 -23.31
N VAL A 896 18.13 -40.07 -22.96
CA VAL A 896 17.45 -41.11 -22.20
C VAL A 896 17.48 -42.42 -22.98
N MET A 897 17.13 -42.41 -24.27
CA MET A 897 17.16 -43.61 -25.11
C MET A 897 18.57 -44.22 -25.20
N ASP A 898 19.60 -43.42 -25.42
CA ASP A 898 20.98 -43.91 -25.46
C ASP A 898 21.42 -44.56 -24.14
N LYS A 899 20.97 -44.03 -23.01
CA LYS A 899 21.25 -44.59 -21.68
C LYS A 899 20.43 -45.85 -21.39
N LEU A 900 19.17 -45.89 -21.80
CA LEU A 900 18.33 -47.09 -21.71
C LEU A 900 18.94 -48.25 -22.50
N MET A 901 19.50 -47.97 -23.68
CA MET A 901 20.13 -48.98 -24.54
C MET A 901 21.58 -49.27 -24.19
N GLY A 902 22.16 -48.58 -23.19
CA GLY A 902 23.54 -48.80 -22.74
C GLY A 902 24.61 -48.25 -23.68
N ARG A 903 24.26 -47.35 -24.61
CA ARG A 903 25.20 -46.63 -25.49
C ARG A 903 25.90 -45.48 -24.76
N SER A 904 25.25 -44.92 -23.75
CA SER A 904 25.80 -43.88 -22.88
C SER A 904 25.60 -44.23 -21.40
N SER A 905 26.52 -43.82 -20.54
CA SER A 905 26.43 -44.02 -19.09
C SER A 905 25.59 -42.92 -18.42
N PHE A 906 24.87 -43.25 -17.35
CA PHE A 906 24.25 -42.25 -16.48
C PHE A 906 25.33 -41.50 -15.69
N THR A 907 25.42 -40.19 -15.89
CA THR A 907 26.40 -39.32 -15.19
C THR A 907 25.74 -38.21 -14.38
N GLY A 908 24.43 -38.00 -14.56
CA GLY A 908 23.69 -36.98 -13.85
C GLY A 908 23.68 -37.21 -12.34
N LYS A 909 23.74 -36.12 -11.59
CA LYS A 909 23.63 -36.10 -10.14
C LYS A 909 22.41 -35.30 -9.76
N SER A 910 21.51 -35.88 -8.95
CA SER A 910 20.34 -35.13 -8.49
C SER A 910 20.75 -33.87 -7.73
N SER A 911 20.26 -32.72 -8.20
CA SER A 911 20.46 -31.42 -7.57
C SER A 911 19.48 -31.14 -6.42
N VAL A 912 18.63 -32.11 -6.11
CA VAL A 912 17.62 -32.14 -5.05
C VAL A 912 17.57 -33.55 -4.44
N ASN A 913 16.81 -33.75 -3.37
CA ASN A 913 16.50 -35.08 -2.85
C ASN A 913 15.27 -35.71 -3.55
N PRO A 914 15.43 -36.55 -4.58
CA PRO A 914 14.29 -37.14 -5.31
C PRO A 914 13.46 -38.12 -4.46
N PHE A 915 13.96 -38.49 -3.27
CA PHE A 915 13.26 -39.35 -2.32
C PHE A 915 12.42 -38.56 -1.30
N CYS A 916 12.33 -37.23 -1.40
CA CYS A 916 11.42 -36.40 -0.60
C CYS A 916 11.50 -36.62 0.93
N GLY A 917 12.68 -37.01 1.44
CA GLY A 917 12.89 -37.36 2.86
C GLY A 917 12.26 -38.69 3.32
N LYS A 918 11.82 -39.55 2.38
CA LYS A 918 11.14 -40.82 2.65
C LYS A 918 12.03 -42.00 2.29
N GLU A 919 12.47 -42.75 3.29
CA GLU A 919 13.41 -43.88 3.10
C GLU A 919 12.85 -44.99 2.20
N TYR A 920 11.54 -45.26 2.31
CA TYR A 920 10.88 -46.32 1.54
C TYR A 920 10.89 -46.10 0.02
N LEU A 921 11.20 -44.89 -0.46
CA LEU A 921 11.35 -44.62 -1.89
C LEU A 921 12.63 -45.23 -2.47
N LYS A 922 13.60 -45.62 -1.63
CA LYS A 922 14.87 -46.24 -2.05
C LYS A 922 14.79 -47.76 -2.21
N TRP A 923 13.79 -48.41 -1.60
CA TRP A 923 13.70 -49.88 -1.49
C TRP A 923 13.43 -50.58 -2.81
#